data_AF-F4MPM3-F1
#
_entry.id   AF-F4MPM3-F1
#
_cell.length_a   1.000
_cell.length_b   1.000
_cell.length_c   1.000
_cell.angle_alpha   90.00
_cell.angle_beta   90.00
_cell.angle_gamma   90.00
#
_symmetry.space_group_name_H-M   'P 1'
#
loop_
_entity.id
_entity.type
_entity.pdbx_description
1 polymer ?
#
loop_
_entity_poly.entity_id
_entity_poly.type
_entity_poly.pdbx_seq_one_letter_code
_entity_poly.pdbx_strand_id
1 'polypeptide(L)'
;MKLFLSSLFLLSNTITPSLANSINVVNNQNWSINLKEYNLNYLAKNIKGTKNKIKLHTYKDVGYVSVKEFLDSIEPIIKRSDITHQFRDNKTIISLKSSSFSNLKVEFDYKTKDIIVSDNNIFTEILKDKERGEEKLNLEFKGIKNENPVEQFKYHLGDYGIEMLKDQNDIYLPIVLLNQIFLNDSNVQVYFNQDEVNIFRFAESLSGFSNIVNLKMSKANMLNEIPKNLKEFQYKYFSFLFDHYYGIKLNNKSYKEFFKKYESKILGSNDSHYLTTRQIIADLDDPHSAYILDGYYNKMKNIEKSQITKDPDKLRYDNWNNILHLLAKHDPNKIEYKNNFISDTTSVISFKKFEESTASHIKKSLEEAQNKGIKNIIFNVTQNGGGFIGAAYELMGFLTDKPFKVYNYNPLSKEQKVETIKSEYNKFNFNYYILTSPYSFSAGNIFPQITRDNKAAKLIGYKTFGGASSIGYFILPTGDIIQLSTNNVFTSSKFKSLEFGVNPDVKLDGDVLTNAKDLYDNNKLLDLISKADKIPFGNDTESTIKPSETLPIKPDDNSQPNSKPKFFLSKYIKNKNLRITKNDPITLLVELFETNPELKLDQDIRISLKDKNKAEIYLENNPEDKVIINFSVINNDQKEIKTNNKTKLIIGLVSSSIIVFIVLISAFFIIKKRRQNKK
;
A
#
# COMPACT_ATOMS: atom_id res chain seq x y z
N MET A 1 -50.44 29.68 -52.90
CA MET A 1 -49.35 29.90 -53.87
C MET A 1 -48.77 28.54 -54.23
N LYS A 2 -49.09 28.05 -55.44
CA LYS A 2 -48.46 26.99 -56.29
C LYS A 2 -47.82 25.76 -55.59
N LEU A 3 -48.39 24.55 -55.67
CA LEU A 3 -48.39 23.56 -56.79
C LEU A 3 -47.01 22.89 -57.04
N PHE A 4 -46.94 21.56 -56.83
CA PHE A 4 -46.57 20.47 -57.77
C PHE A 4 -46.20 19.17 -56.99
N LEU A 5 -47.10 18.18 -56.87
CA LEU A 5 -47.21 16.91 -57.66
C LEU A 5 -46.00 15.95 -57.50
N SER A 6 -46.11 14.82 -56.79
CA SER A 6 -46.58 13.47 -57.25
C SER A 6 -45.74 12.89 -58.39
N SER A 7 -45.01 11.78 -58.26
CA SER A 7 -45.44 10.39 -58.06
C SER A 7 -44.17 9.50 -58.12
N LEU A 8 -44.06 8.26 -57.61
CA LEU A 8 -44.84 7.07 -57.94
C LEU A 8 -44.44 5.95 -56.95
N PHE A 9 -45.45 5.22 -56.45
CA PHE A 9 -45.32 3.95 -55.74
C PHE A 9 -44.74 2.86 -56.66
N LEU A 10 -43.98 1.92 -56.10
CA LEU A 10 -44.22 0.46 -56.25
C LEU A 10 -43.31 -0.34 -55.30
N LEU A 11 -43.98 -1.06 -54.39
CA LEU A 11 -43.63 -2.36 -53.79
C LEU A 11 -42.41 -2.45 -52.87
N SER A 12 -42.66 -2.50 -51.55
CA SER A 12 -42.80 -3.80 -50.87
C SER A 12 -43.28 -3.65 -49.42
N ASN A 13 -44.49 -4.18 -49.16
CA ASN A 13 -44.97 -4.87 -47.96
C ASN A 13 -44.81 -4.19 -46.58
N THR A 14 -45.88 -3.54 -46.10
CA THR A 14 -46.77 -3.98 -44.99
C THR A 14 -46.02 -4.14 -43.66
N ILE A 15 -46.29 -3.43 -42.56
CA ILE A 15 -47.58 -3.18 -41.88
C ILE A 15 -47.40 -1.94 -40.97
N THR A 16 -48.38 -1.04 -40.95
CA THR A 16 -48.71 -0.18 -39.78
C THR A 16 -50.21 -0.35 -39.54
N PRO A 17 -50.71 -0.42 -38.29
CA PRO A 17 -50.95 0.82 -37.57
C PRO A 17 -50.97 0.76 -36.02
N SER A 18 -51.00 1.98 -35.48
CA SER A 18 -51.71 2.44 -34.28
C SER A 18 -51.15 2.12 -32.89
N LEU A 19 -50.90 3.25 -32.20
CA LEU A 19 -50.96 3.43 -30.75
C LEU A 19 -51.94 2.47 -30.08
N ALA A 20 -51.38 1.58 -29.26
CA ALA A 20 -52.05 1.01 -28.12
C ALA A 20 -51.05 0.98 -26.97
N ASN A 21 -51.51 1.38 -25.79
CA ASN A 21 -50.80 1.31 -24.53
C ASN A 21 -50.08 -0.04 -24.36
N SER A 22 -48.77 -0.05 -24.54
CA SER A 22 -47.91 -1.00 -23.85
C SER A 22 -47.34 -0.26 -22.65
N ILE A 23 -48.00 -0.46 -21.51
CA ILE A 23 -47.37 -0.53 -20.20
C ILE A 23 -45.94 -1.02 -20.43
N ASN A 24 -44.94 -0.18 -20.12
CA ASN A 24 -43.61 -0.70 -19.87
C ASN A 24 -43.78 -1.63 -18.67
N VAL A 25 -44.08 -2.89 -18.95
CA VAL A 25 -43.71 -3.99 -18.09
C VAL A 25 -42.21 -3.87 -18.06
N VAL A 26 -41.72 -3.11 -17.08
CA VAL A 26 -40.41 -3.35 -16.50
C VAL A 26 -40.46 -4.84 -16.22
N ASN A 27 -39.85 -5.62 -17.12
CA ASN A 27 -39.50 -6.98 -16.81
C ASN A 27 -38.62 -6.84 -15.58
N ASN A 28 -39.24 -6.95 -14.40
CA ASN A 28 -38.62 -7.48 -13.22
C ASN A 28 -38.17 -8.87 -13.67
N GLN A 29 -37.01 -8.94 -14.34
CA GLN A 29 -36.18 -10.10 -14.26
C GLN A 29 -35.88 -10.22 -12.76
N ASN A 30 -36.74 -10.95 -12.06
CA ASN A 30 -36.39 -11.56 -10.79
C ASN A 30 -35.22 -12.47 -11.13
N TRP A 31 -34.00 -11.94 -11.08
CA TRP A 31 -32.81 -12.78 -11.00
C TRP A 31 -33.00 -13.62 -9.76
N SER A 32 -33.30 -14.91 -9.96
CA SER A 32 -33.35 -15.86 -8.86
C SER A 32 -31.92 -16.00 -8.34
N ILE A 33 -31.65 -15.36 -7.20
CA ILE A 33 -30.37 -15.54 -6.50
C ILE A 33 -30.27 -17.01 -6.10
N ASN A 34 -29.43 -17.77 -6.80
CA ASN A 34 -29.18 -19.17 -6.49
C ASN A 34 -28.17 -19.24 -5.34
N LEU A 35 -28.64 -19.57 -4.14
CA LEU A 35 -27.84 -19.67 -2.94
C LEU A 35 -27.25 -21.08 -2.79
N LYS A 36 -25.95 -21.14 -2.52
CA LYS A 36 -25.22 -22.35 -2.15
C LYS A 36 -24.73 -22.22 -0.71
N GLU A 37 -24.80 -23.32 0.03
CA GLU A 37 -24.26 -23.39 1.39
C GLU A 37 -22.78 -23.76 1.38
N TYR A 38 -22.01 -23.06 2.21
CA TYR A 38 -20.59 -23.26 2.44
C TYR A 38 -20.35 -23.54 3.93
N ASN A 39 -19.31 -24.31 4.26
CA ASN A 39 -18.87 -24.45 5.65
C ASN A 39 -18.44 -23.09 6.20
N LEU A 40 -18.86 -22.79 7.44
CA LEU A 40 -18.39 -21.65 8.21
C LEU A 40 -17.55 -22.17 9.38
N ASN A 41 -16.23 -21.99 9.26
CA ASN A 41 -15.27 -22.51 10.22
C ASN A 41 -14.75 -21.40 11.15
N TYR A 42 -14.50 -21.72 12.41
CA TYR A 42 -13.90 -20.81 13.38
C TYR A 42 -12.45 -21.26 13.66
N LEU A 43 -11.52 -20.65 12.95
CA LEU A 43 -10.08 -20.90 13.11
C LEU A 43 -9.46 -20.02 14.21
N ALA A 44 -10.10 -18.89 14.53
CA ALA A 44 -9.68 -18.02 15.63
C ALA A 44 -9.94 -18.69 16.99
N LYS A 45 -8.91 -18.74 17.84
CA LYS A 45 -9.01 -19.27 19.20
C LYS A 45 -10.01 -18.46 20.02
N ASN A 46 -10.72 -19.16 20.91
CA ASN A 46 -11.73 -18.62 21.81
C ASN A 46 -12.94 -17.95 21.13
N ILE A 47 -13.07 -18.08 19.80
CA ILE A 47 -14.25 -17.64 19.07
C ILE A 47 -15.03 -18.87 18.65
N LYS A 48 -16.30 -18.92 19.06
CA LYS A 48 -17.23 -19.98 18.71
C LYS A 48 -18.56 -19.34 18.36
N GLY A 49 -19.17 -19.76 17.25
CA GLY A 49 -20.50 -19.32 16.87
C GLY A 49 -21.51 -20.43 16.81
N THR A 50 -22.77 -20.01 16.74
CA THR A 50 -23.94 -20.89 16.66
C THR A 50 -24.15 -21.42 15.24
N LYS A 51 -23.70 -20.69 14.21
CA LYS A 51 -23.77 -21.11 12.80
C LYS A 51 -22.52 -21.87 12.39
N ASN A 52 -22.70 -22.96 11.64
CA ASN A 52 -21.64 -23.75 11.01
C ASN A 52 -21.70 -23.72 9.47
N LYS A 53 -22.67 -22.98 8.92
CA LYS A 53 -22.89 -22.80 7.49
C LYS A 53 -23.17 -21.33 7.17
N ILE A 54 -22.85 -20.93 5.95
CA ILE A 54 -23.15 -19.61 5.40
C ILE A 54 -23.62 -19.75 3.95
N LYS A 55 -24.63 -18.96 3.57
CA LYS A 55 -25.21 -18.98 2.21
C LYS A 55 -24.64 -17.89 1.33
N LEU A 56 -24.03 -18.29 0.20
CA LEU A 56 -23.47 -17.37 -0.78
C LEU A 56 -24.08 -17.63 -2.17
N HIS A 57 -24.11 -16.58 -2.98
CA HIS A 57 -24.38 -16.64 -4.41
C HIS A 57 -23.09 -16.34 -5.18
N THR A 58 -22.71 -17.19 -6.14
CA THR A 58 -21.58 -16.88 -7.02
C THR A 58 -22.07 -16.07 -8.21
N TYR A 59 -21.58 -14.84 -8.32
CA TYR A 59 -21.85 -13.95 -9.46
C TYR A 59 -20.53 -13.52 -10.09
N LYS A 60 -20.33 -13.81 -11.38
CA LYS A 60 -19.08 -13.54 -12.12
C LYS A 60 -17.85 -14.01 -11.33
N ASP A 61 -17.85 -15.29 -10.90
CA ASP A 61 -16.77 -15.94 -10.13
C ASP A 61 -16.47 -15.33 -8.75
N VAL A 62 -17.29 -14.40 -8.26
CA VAL A 62 -17.12 -13.76 -6.95
C VAL A 62 -18.24 -14.22 -6.02
N GLY A 63 -17.89 -14.52 -4.76
CA GLY A 63 -18.86 -14.89 -3.73
C GLY A 63 -19.59 -13.66 -3.17
N TYR A 64 -20.90 -13.61 -3.38
CA TYR A 64 -21.80 -12.59 -2.82
C TYR A 64 -22.57 -13.18 -1.64
N VAL A 65 -22.75 -12.39 -0.60
CA VAL A 65 -23.55 -12.74 0.57
C VAL A 65 -24.49 -11.58 0.89
N SER A 66 -25.68 -11.88 1.41
CA SER A 66 -26.58 -10.82 1.83
C SER A 66 -26.03 -10.10 3.07
N VAL A 67 -26.33 -8.81 3.23
CA VAL A 67 -25.88 -8.03 4.39
C VAL A 67 -26.32 -8.70 5.70
N LYS A 68 -27.57 -9.17 5.77
CA LYS A 68 -28.09 -9.88 6.94
C LYS A 68 -27.36 -11.20 7.20
N GLU A 69 -27.19 -12.03 6.18
CA GLU A 69 -26.52 -13.34 6.34
C GLU A 69 -25.07 -13.15 6.79
N PHE A 70 -24.37 -12.14 6.26
CA PHE A 70 -23.03 -11.80 6.69
C PHE A 70 -22.98 -11.44 8.18
N LEU A 71 -23.81 -10.49 8.62
CA LEU A 71 -23.89 -10.07 10.03
C LEU A 71 -24.26 -11.21 10.96
N ASP A 72 -25.19 -12.08 10.55
CA ASP A 72 -25.58 -13.28 11.32
C ASP A 72 -24.43 -14.29 11.43
N SER A 73 -23.60 -14.42 10.38
CA SER A 73 -22.46 -15.34 10.36
C SER A 73 -21.26 -14.85 11.18
N ILE A 74 -21.10 -13.54 11.36
CA ILE A 74 -20.05 -12.96 12.21
C ILE A 74 -20.54 -12.60 13.62
N GLU A 75 -21.73 -13.08 14.02
CA GLU A 75 -22.31 -12.87 15.36
C GLU A 75 -21.30 -13.04 16.52
N PRO A 76 -20.37 -14.02 16.51
CA PRO A 76 -19.41 -14.18 17.60
C PRO A 76 -18.45 -12.99 17.79
N ILE A 77 -18.27 -12.17 16.76
CA ILE A 77 -17.33 -11.05 16.72
C ILE A 77 -18.04 -9.73 17.03
N ILE A 78 -19.35 -9.64 16.75
CA ILE A 78 -20.13 -8.40 16.82
C ILE A 78 -21.26 -8.45 17.85
N LYS A 79 -21.69 -7.29 18.34
CA LYS A 79 -22.85 -7.11 19.23
C LYS A 79 -24.15 -7.28 18.45
N ARG A 80 -24.37 -8.48 17.91
CA ARG A 80 -25.47 -8.77 16.97
C ARG A 80 -26.85 -8.44 17.53
N SER A 81 -27.05 -8.60 18.84
CA SER A 81 -28.29 -8.28 19.55
C SER A 81 -28.65 -6.79 19.51
N ASP A 82 -27.65 -5.92 19.37
CA ASP A 82 -27.82 -4.46 19.29
C ASP A 82 -28.05 -3.97 17.86
N ILE A 83 -28.02 -4.88 16.88
CA ILE A 83 -28.15 -4.58 15.46
C ILE A 83 -29.55 -4.87 14.96
N THR A 84 -30.17 -3.86 14.36
CA THR A 84 -31.40 -4.01 13.58
C THR A 84 -31.07 -4.02 12.09
N HIS A 85 -31.73 -4.91 11.34
CA HIS A 85 -31.68 -5.00 9.89
C HIS A 85 -33.08 -4.72 9.36
N GLN A 86 -33.18 -3.84 8.36
CA GLN A 86 -34.43 -3.54 7.66
C GLN A 86 -34.16 -3.49 6.17
N PHE A 87 -34.98 -4.18 5.38
CA PHE A 87 -34.98 -4.06 3.93
C PHE A 87 -36.30 -3.44 3.46
N ARG A 88 -36.23 -2.29 2.81
CA ARG A 88 -37.39 -1.57 2.28
C ARG A 88 -36.97 -0.68 1.12
N ASP A 89 -37.84 -0.52 0.12
CA ASP A 89 -37.63 0.42 -0.99
C ASP A 89 -36.32 0.23 -1.78
N ASN A 90 -35.82 -1.03 -1.83
CA ASN A 90 -34.51 -1.41 -2.39
C ASN A 90 -33.30 -0.89 -1.61
N LYS A 91 -33.48 -0.66 -0.31
CA LYS A 91 -32.44 -0.26 0.62
C LYS A 91 -32.35 -1.25 1.77
N THR A 92 -31.14 -1.59 2.17
CA THR A 92 -30.86 -2.30 3.43
C THR A 92 -30.32 -1.30 4.43
N ILE A 93 -30.98 -1.14 5.57
CA ILE A 93 -30.56 -0.25 6.66
C ILE A 93 -30.15 -1.10 7.86
N ILE A 94 -28.91 -0.90 8.28
CA ILE A 94 -28.35 -1.46 9.51
C ILE A 94 -28.32 -0.34 10.54
N SER A 95 -29.01 -0.50 11.68
CA SER A 95 -28.91 0.45 12.80
C SER A 95 -28.36 -0.25 14.03
N LEU A 96 -27.38 0.38 14.68
CA LEU A 96 -26.74 -0.12 15.90
C LEU A 96 -27.22 0.70 17.11
N LYS A 97 -27.66 0.01 18.16
CA LYS A 97 -27.92 0.61 19.46
C LYS A 97 -26.58 0.82 20.19
N SER A 98 -26.26 2.06 20.56
CA SER A 98 -25.11 2.38 21.41
C SER A 98 -25.54 3.28 22.57
N SER A 99 -24.89 3.12 23.72
CA SER A 99 -25.03 4.00 24.87
C SER A 99 -24.26 5.32 24.69
N SER A 100 -23.24 5.31 23.84
CA SER A 100 -22.24 6.38 23.73
C SER A 100 -22.47 7.28 22.52
N PHE A 101 -23.15 6.76 21.50
CA PHE A 101 -23.40 7.46 20.24
C PHE A 101 -24.86 7.32 19.81
N SER A 102 -25.42 8.39 19.25
CA SER A 102 -26.76 8.41 18.68
C SER A 102 -26.73 8.14 17.18
N ASN A 103 -27.79 7.52 16.65
CA ASN A 103 -28.04 7.39 15.20
C ASN A 103 -26.96 6.63 14.40
N LEU A 104 -26.28 5.64 15.00
CA LEU A 104 -25.33 4.78 14.29
C LEU A 104 -26.04 3.91 13.25
N LYS A 105 -25.82 4.20 11.97
CA LYS A 105 -26.45 3.54 10.81
C LYS A 105 -25.52 3.37 9.62
N VAL A 106 -25.71 2.26 8.91
CA VAL A 106 -25.19 2.03 7.54
C VAL A 106 -26.38 1.74 6.62
N GLU A 107 -26.53 2.52 5.57
CA GLU A 107 -27.54 2.31 4.53
C GLU A 107 -26.88 1.84 3.23
N PHE A 108 -27.37 0.73 2.69
CA PHE A 108 -27.00 0.21 1.38
C PHE A 108 -28.14 0.52 0.42
N ASP A 109 -27.89 1.36 -0.60
CA ASP A 109 -28.90 1.76 -1.59
C ASP A 109 -28.59 1.10 -2.95
N TYR A 110 -29.45 0.17 -3.36
CA TYR A 110 -29.29 -0.55 -4.63
C TYR A 110 -29.41 0.35 -5.87
N LYS A 111 -30.27 1.37 -5.83
CA LYS A 111 -30.53 2.23 -6.98
C LYS A 111 -29.36 3.16 -7.23
N THR A 112 -28.85 3.79 -6.18
CA THR A 112 -27.72 4.73 -6.29
C THR A 112 -26.38 4.02 -6.25
N LYS A 113 -26.32 2.76 -5.79
CA LYS A 113 -25.08 2.00 -5.53
C LYS A 113 -24.22 2.64 -4.44
N ASP A 114 -24.83 3.41 -3.55
CA ASP A 114 -24.17 4.03 -2.41
C ASP A 114 -24.23 3.12 -1.18
N ILE A 115 -23.16 3.13 -0.39
CA ILE A 115 -23.16 2.72 1.01
C ILE A 115 -22.95 3.98 1.84
N ILE A 116 -23.95 4.38 2.60
CA ILE A 116 -23.97 5.62 3.35
C ILE A 116 -23.77 5.31 4.83
N VAL A 117 -22.71 5.87 5.41
CA VAL A 117 -22.36 5.68 6.82
C VAL A 117 -22.64 6.98 7.55
N SER A 118 -23.52 6.90 8.55
CA SER A 118 -23.99 8.05 9.34
C SER A 118 -23.09 8.49 10.48
N ASP A 119 -22.13 7.65 10.87
CA ASP A 119 -21.05 7.95 11.81
C ASP A 119 -20.02 6.81 11.70
N ASN A 120 -18.73 7.15 11.58
CA ASN A 120 -17.64 6.19 11.46
C ASN A 120 -17.49 5.29 12.70
N ASN A 121 -17.92 5.74 13.89
CA ASN A 121 -17.81 4.99 15.13
C ASN A 121 -18.64 3.69 15.12
N ILE A 122 -19.62 3.54 14.20
CA ILE A 122 -20.37 2.28 14.05
C ILE A 122 -19.46 1.07 13.86
N PHE A 123 -18.37 1.20 13.12
CA PHE A 123 -17.46 0.08 12.82
C PHE A 123 -16.63 -0.37 14.03
N THR A 124 -16.41 0.53 14.99
CA THR A 124 -15.77 0.17 16.26
C THR A 124 -16.79 -0.26 17.31
N GLU A 125 -17.96 0.37 17.34
CA GLU A 125 -18.99 0.12 18.36
C GLU A 125 -19.70 -1.22 18.15
N ILE A 126 -19.78 -1.69 16.90
CA ILE A 126 -20.40 -2.97 16.54
C ILE A 126 -19.62 -4.18 17.08
N LEU A 127 -18.33 -4.05 17.39
CA LEU A 127 -17.48 -5.15 17.86
C LEU A 127 -17.78 -5.51 19.32
N LYS A 128 -17.72 -6.80 19.67
CA LYS A 128 -17.87 -7.30 21.06
C LYS A 128 -16.67 -6.97 21.91
N ASP A 129 -15.49 -7.34 21.43
CA ASP A 129 -14.22 -7.16 22.14
C ASP A 129 -13.40 -6.07 21.45
N LYS A 130 -13.13 -4.99 22.19
CA LYS A 130 -12.22 -3.93 21.76
C LYS A 130 -10.95 -4.01 22.58
N GLU A 131 -9.93 -4.66 22.03
CA GLU A 131 -8.58 -4.61 22.59
C GLU A 131 -7.76 -3.59 21.80
N ARG A 132 -7.19 -2.63 22.52
CA ARG A 132 -6.25 -1.64 21.97
C ARG A 132 -4.82 -2.18 21.97
N GLY A 133 -4.52 -3.14 22.84
CA GLY A 133 -3.20 -3.74 23.02
C GLY A 133 -2.34 -3.02 24.06
N GLU A 134 -2.78 -1.87 24.58
CA GLU A 134 -2.07 -1.11 25.62
C GLU A 134 -2.57 -1.39 27.05
N GLU A 135 -3.51 -2.32 27.25
CA GLU A 135 -4.16 -2.58 28.54
C GLU A 135 -3.20 -3.07 29.63
N LYS A 136 -2.05 -3.63 29.24
CA LYS A 136 -1.01 -4.12 30.16
C LYS A 136 0.02 -3.05 30.53
N LEU A 137 -0.06 -1.87 29.94
CA LEU A 137 0.86 -0.76 30.19
C LEU A 137 0.39 0.12 31.33
N ASN A 138 1.31 0.91 31.87
CA ASN A 138 1.04 1.88 32.93
C ASN A 138 0.48 3.18 32.32
N LEU A 139 -0.71 3.08 31.73
CA LEU A 139 -1.39 4.13 30.98
C LEU A 139 -2.87 4.23 31.37
N GLU A 140 -3.33 5.47 31.54
CA GLU A 140 -4.73 5.81 31.74
C GLU A 140 -5.24 6.63 30.54
N PHE A 141 -6.23 6.09 29.83
CA PHE A 141 -6.91 6.76 28.72
C PHE A 141 -8.06 7.62 29.24
N LYS A 142 -7.84 8.93 29.33
CA LYS A 142 -8.80 9.88 29.93
C LYS A 142 -10.00 10.17 29.04
N GLY A 143 -9.87 10.01 27.74
CA GLY A 143 -10.97 10.19 26.79
C GLY A 143 -10.52 10.54 25.38
N ILE A 144 -11.46 10.45 24.45
CA ILE A 144 -11.28 10.81 23.04
C ILE A 144 -12.32 11.87 22.69
N LYS A 145 -11.88 12.93 22.02
CA LYS A 145 -12.75 13.99 21.51
C LYS A 145 -12.61 14.06 19.98
N ASN A 146 -13.74 14.12 19.28
CA ASN A 146 -13.76 14.49 17.87
C ASN A 146 -13.92 16.01 17.75
N GLU A 147 -12.91 16.70 17.20
CA GLU A 147 -12.89 18.16 17.05
C GLU A 147 -13.71 18.65 15.86
N ASN A 148 -14.01 17.77 14.90
CA ASN A 148 -14.89 18.03 13.77
C ASN A 148 -15.80 16.81 13.53
N PRO A 149 -16.91 16.66 14.29
CA PRO A 149 -17.85 15.58 14.04
C PRO A 149 -18.41 15.71 12.62
N VAL A 150 -17.84 14.94 11.71
CA VAL A 150 -18.39 14.73 10.37
C VAL A 150 -19.35 13.56 10.53
N GLU A 151 -20.63 13.87 10.42
CA GLU A 151 -21.66 12.88 10.65
C GLU A 151 -21.59 11.83 9.52
N GLN A 152 -21.69 12.25 8.26
CA GLN A 152 -21.92 11.30 7.18
C GLN A 152 -20.82 11.25 6.13
N PHE A 153 -20.48 10.05 5.70
CA PHE A 153 -19.71 9.80 4.48
C PHE A 153 -20.31 8.66 3.67
N LYS A 154 -19.90 8.50 2.41
CA LYS A 154 -20.43 7.45 1.54
C LYS A 154 -19.36 6.79 0.69
N TYR A 155 -19.58 5.51 0.41
CA TYR A 155 -18.88 4.75 -0.61
C TYR A 155 -19.78 4.65 -1.85
N HIS A 156 -19.37 5.25 -2.97
CA HIS A 156 -20.10 5.09 -4.24
C HIS A 156 -19.52 3.91 -5.03
N LEU A 157 -20.13 2.73 -4.93
CA LEU A 157 -19.57 1.51 -5.56
C LEU A 157 -19.55 1.57 -7.09
N GLY A 158 -20.45 2.38 -7.67
CA GLY A 158 -20.52 2.65 -9.10
C GLY A 158 -19.21 3.19 -9.67
N ASP A 159 -18.47 4.01 -8.90
CA ASP A 159 -17.19 4.55 -9.33
C ASP A 159 -16.17 3.45 -9.64
N TYR A 160 -16.27 2.29 -8.99
CA TYR A 160 -15.31 1.20 -9.11
C TYR A 160 -15.82 0.05 -9.99
N GLY A 161 -17.04 0.18 -10.53
CA GLY A 161 -17.68 -0.91 -11.28
C GLY A 161 -17.94 -2.15 -10.42
N ILE A 162 -18.12 -1.96 -9.10
CA ILE A 162 -18.54 -3.01 -8.16
C ILE A 162 -20.06 -3.07 -8.20
N GLU A 163 -20.60 -4.25 -8.47
CA GLU A 163 -22.03 -4.46 -8.61
C GLU A 163 -22.68 -4.80 -7.26
N MET A 164 -23.89 -4.28 -7.05
CA MET A 164 -24.76 -4.66 -5.95
C MET A 164 -25.87 -5.54 -6.52
N LEU A 165 -26.17 -6.65 -5.85
CA LEU A 165 -27.30 -7.52 -6.20
C LEU A 165 -28.39 -7.38 -5.12
N LYS A 166 -29.61 -7.84 -5.41
CA LYS A 166 -30.69 -7.88 -4.43
C LYS A 166 -31.68 -8.98 -4.74
N ASP A 167 -32.41 -9.43 -3.73
CA ASP A 167 -33.66 -10.16 -3.90
C ASP A 167 -34.82 -9.38 -3.27
N GLN A 168 -35.89 -10.08 -2.89
CA GLN A 168 -37.05 -9.52 -2.20
C GLN A 168 -36.82 -9.24 -0.70
N ASN A 169 -35.71 -9.72 -0.14
CA ASN A 169 -35.44 -9.71 1.30
C ASN A 169 -34.22 -8.86 1.69
N ASP A 170 -33.22 -8.74 0.81
CA ASP A 170 -31.98 -8.06 1.15
C ASP A 170 -31.12 -7.66 -0.07
N ILE A 171 -30.06 -6.91 0.23
CA ILE A 171 -28.95 -6.58 -0.67
C ILE A 171 -27.81 -7.57 -0.49
N TYR A 172 -27.18 -7.92 -1.61
CA TYR A 172 -26.04 -8.82 -1.69
C TYR A 172 -24.81 -8.08 -2.23
N LEU A 173 -23.68 -8.28 -1.56
CA LEU A 173 -22.39 -7.69 -1.91
C LEU A 173 -21.28 -8.74 -1.85
N PRO A 174 -20.13 -8.50 -2.52
CA PRO A 174 -18.96 -9.37 -2.38
C PRO A 174 -18.59 -9.57 -0.91
N ILE A 175 -18.37 -10.81 -0.49
CA ILE A 175 -18.07 -11.13 0.92
C ILE A 175 -16.81 -10.40 1.42
N VAL A 176 -15.80 -10.24 0.57
CA VAL A 176 -14.57 -9.50 0.88
C VAL A 176 -14.83 -8.00 1.12
N LEU A 177 -15.80 -7.42 0.43
CA LEU A 177 -16.19 -6.01 0.61
C LEU A 177 -16.93 -5.82 1.95
N LEU A 178 -17.87 -6.71 2.28
CA LEU A 178 -18.57 -6.64 3.57
C LEU A 178 -17.63 -6.89 4.74
N ASN A 179 -16.68 -7.82 4.58
CA ASN A 179 -15.57 -8.00 5.53
C ASN A 179 -14.78 -6.70 5.70
N GLN A 180 -14.36 -6.08 4.60
CA GLN A 180 -13.61 -4.83 4.65
C GLN A 180 -14.37 -3.68 5.29
N ILE A 181 -15.68 -3.59 5.10
CA ILE A 181 -16.50 -2.52 5.67
C ILE A 181 -16.72 -2.72 7.17
N PHE A 182 -17.22 -3.90 7.57
CA PHE A 182 -17.66 -4.12 8.96
C PHE A 182 -16.56 -4.54 9.91
N LEU A 183 -15.50 -5.18 9.41
CA LEU A 183 -14.43 -5.75 10.23
C LEU A 183 -13.10 -5.03 10.06
N ASN A 184 -13.03 -3.86 9.41
CA ASN A 184 -11.78 -3.13 9.20
C ASN A 184 -10.93 -2.96 10.48
N ASP A 185 -11.60 -2.65 11.60
CA ASP A 185 -10.94 -2.38 12.88
C ASP A 185 -10.85 -3.62 13.78
N SER A 186 -11.17 -4.81 13.24
CA SER A 186 -11.12 -6.09 13.95
C SER A 186 -9.86 -6.87 13.59
N ASN A 187 -9.18 -7.47 14.58
CA ASN A 187 -8.11 -8.44 14.31
C ASN A 187 -8.64 -9.81 13.84
N VAL A 188 -9.95 -10.01 13.92
CA VAL A 188 -10.66 -11.21 13.48
C VAL A 188 -11.45 -10.89 12.21
N GLN A 189 -11.22 -11.68 11.17
CA GLN A 189 -11.72 -11.43 9.81
C GLN A 189 -12.41 -12.67 9.24
N VAL A 190 -13.06 -12.47 8.09
CA VAL A 190 -13.68 -13.50 7.26
C VAL A 190 -12.84 -13.74 6.00
N TYR A 191 -12.49 -14.99 5.74
CA TYR A 191 -11.70 -15.42 4.58
C TYR A 191 -12.43 -16.49 3.77
N PHE A 192 -12.85 -16.15 2.55
CA PHE A 192 -13.47 -17.09 1.63
C PHE A 192 -12.46 -17.64 0.64
N ASN A 193 -12.23 -18.96 0.67
CA ASN A 193 -11.23 -19.63 -0.14
C ASN A 193 -11.81 -20.39 -1.35
N GLN A 194 -13.02 -20.02 -1.80
CA GLN A 194 -13.84 -20.65 -2.84
C GLN A 194 -14.48 -22.01 -2.48
N ASP A 195 -14.12 -22.62 -1.35
CA ASP A 195 -14.73 -23.88 -0.89
C ASP A 195 -15.36 -23.73 0.50
N GLU A 196 -14.77 -22.90 1.36
CA GLU A 196 -15.20 -22.65 2.74
C GLU A 196 -15.00 -21.18 3.14
N VAL A 197 -15.75 -20.75 4.16
CA VAL A 197 -15.63 -19.43 4.78
C VAL A 197 -15.03 -19.61 6.17
N ASN A 198 -13.89 -18.96 6.41
CA ASN A 198 -13.13 -19.09 7.64
C ASN A 198 -13.16 -17.78 8.44
N ILE A 199 -13.59 -17.85 9.70
CA ILE A 199 -13.39 -16.79 10.69
C ILE A 199 -12.04 -17.02 11.36
N PHE A 200 -11.12 -16.09 11.19
CA PHE A 200 -9.72 -16.26 11.60
C PHE A 200 -9.15 -14.99 12.21
N ARG A 201 -8.10 -15.11 13.02
CA ARG A 201 -7.38 -13.98 13.60
C ARG A 201 -6.01 -13.85 12.92
N PHE A 202 -5.64 -12.66 12.44
CA PHE A 202 -4.38 -12.47 11.71
C PHE A 202 -3.16 -12.98 12.48
N ALA A 203 -2.98 -12.54 13.73
CA ALA A 203 -1.82 -12.92 14.55
C ALA A 203 -1.70 -14.44 14.76
N GLU A 204 -2.83 -15.14 14.87
CA GLU A 204 -2.85 -16.59 15.05
C GLU A 204 -2.60 -17.32 13.72
N SER A 205 -3.33 -16.96 12.67
CA SER A 205 -3.29 -17.68 11.40
C SER A 205 -2.04 -17.43 10.58
N LEU A 206 -1.43 -16.24 10.71
CA LEU A 206 -0.16 -15.91 10.09
C LEU A 206 1.04 -16.44 10.91
N SER A 207 0.78 -16.96 12.12
CA SER A 207 1.81 -17.64 12.92
C SER A 207 1.89 -19.12 12.54
N GLY A 208 2.99 -19.50 11.88
CA GLY A 208 3.31 -20.90 11.59
C GLY A 208 2.66 -21.48 10.33
N PHE A 209 3.36 -22.44 9.72
CA PHE A 209 3.01 -23.02 8.43
C PHE A 209 1.65 -23.73 8.43
N SER A 210 1.33 -24.51 9.47
CA SER A 210 0.08 -25.29 9.55
C SER A 210 -1.17 -24.41 9.53
N ASN A 211 -1.12 -23.27 10.22
CA ASN A 211 -2.27 -22.37 10.32
C ASN A 211 -2.54 -21.67 8.98
N ILE A 212 -1.47 -21.27 8.28
CA ILE A 212 -1.54 -20.72 6.93
C ILE A 212 -2.13 -21.74 5.95
N VAL A 213 -1.70 -23.01 6.03
CA VAL A 213 -2.25 -24.09 5.20
C VAL A 213 -3.75 -24.25 5.47
N ASN A 214 -4.15 -24.34 6.75
CA ASN A 214 -5.55 -24.51 7.11
C ASN A 214 -6.45 -23.37 6.61
N LEU A 215 -5.97 -22.12 6.67
CA LEU A 215 -6.71 -20.95 6.17
C LEU A 215 -6.98 -21.04 4.65
N LYS A 216 -5.98 -21.52 3.90
CA LYS A 216 -5.98 -21.49 2.42
C LYS A 216 -6.44 -22.78 1.75
N MET A 217 -6.52 -23.87 2.50
CA MET A 217 -6.82 -25.20 1.99
C MET A 217 -8.21 -25.22 1.35
N SER A 218 -8.25 -25.54 0.06
CA SER A 218 -9.45 -25.54 -0.77
C SER A 218 -9.21 -26.32 -2.07
N LYS A 219 -10.28 -26.72 -2.75
CA LYS A 219 -10.17 -27.28 -4.12
C LYS A 219 -9.51 -26.32 -5.11
N ALA A 220 -9.58 -25.01 -4.87
CA ALA A 220 -8.96 -23.99 -5.70
C ALA A 220 -7.41 -24.07 -5.69
N ASN A 221 -6.80 -24.73 -4.69
CA ASN A 221 -5.35 -24.96 -4.66
C ASN A 221 -4.84 -25.79 -5.85
N MET A 222 -5.71 -26.62 -6.45
CA MET A 222 -5.36 -27.46 -7.61
C MET A 222 -5.59 -26.77 -8.95
N LEU A 223 -6.20 -25.58 -8.94
CA LEU A 223 -6.52 -24.85 -10.17
C LEU A 223 -5.31 -24.05 -10.65
N ASN A 224 -4.88 -24.35 -11.87
CA ASN A 224 -3.76 -23.66 -12.54
C ASN A 224 -4.13 -22.29 -13.09
N GLU A 225 -5.38 -21.88 -12.96
CA GLU A 225 -5.89 -20.61 -13.45
C GLU A 225 -6.88 -20.02 -12.46
N ILE A 226 -6.62 -18.79 -12.02
CA ILE A 226 -7.60 -17.97 -11.30
C ILE A 226 -8.67 -17.54 -12.33
N PRO A 227 -9.98 -17.68 -12.02
CA PRO A 227 -11.05 -17.26 -12.91
C PRO A 227 -10.92 -15.82 -13.37
N LYS A 228 -11.18 -15.57 -14.66
CA LYS A 228 -11.00 -14.26 -15.30
C LYS A 228 -11.80 -13.16 -14.58
N ASN A 229 -13.08 -13.39 -14.28
CA ASN A 229 -13.91 -12.38 -13.64
C ASN A 229 -13.45 -12.08 -12.20
N LEU A 230 -12.85 -13.05 -11.50
CA LEU A 230 -12.27 -12.84 -10.18
C LEU A 230 -11.04 -11.92 -10.24
N LYS A 231 -10.17 -12.07 -11.26
CA LYS A 231 -9.06 -11.13 -11.51
C LYS A 231 -9.55 -9.73 -11.85
N GLU A 232 -10.58 -9.63 -12.69
CA GLU A 232 -11.21 -8.35 -13.04
C GLU A 232 -11.84 -7.68 -11.81
N PHE A 233 -12.48 -8.45 -10.93
CA PHE A 233 -13.00 -7.94 -9.68
C PHE A 233 -11.87 -7.47 -8.75
N GLN A 234 -10.75 -8.20 -8.64
CA GLN A 234 -9.59 -7.75 -7.87
C GLN A 234 -9.00 -6.45 -8.38
N TYR A 235 -8.87 -6.30 -9.70
CA TYR A 235 -8.41 -5.05 -10.31
C TYR A 235 -9.31 -3.85 -9.90
N LYS A 236 -10.63 -4.02 -9.98
CA LYS A 236 -11.60 -3.00 -9.55
C LYS A 236 -11.54 -2.75 -8.04
N TYR A 237 -11.43 -3.83 -7.26
CA TYR A 237 -11.39 -3.79 -5.80
C TYR A 237 -10.13 -3.09 -5.28
N PHE A 238 -8.99 -3.20 -5.95
CA PHE A 238 -7.78 -2.43 -5.58
C PHE A 238 -8.05 -0.93 -5.54
N SER A 239 -8.72 -0.40 -6.56
CA SER A 239 -9.06 1.02 -6.62
C SER A 239 -9.97 1.41 -5.45
N PHE A 240 -11.00 0.61 -5.18
CA PHE A 240 -11.89 0.84 -4.03
C PHE A 240 -11.12 0.80 -2.70
N LEU A 241 -10.32 -0.23 -2.50
CA LEU A 241 -9.57 -0.47 -1.27
C LEU A 241 -8.61 0.69 -0.98
N PHE A 242 -7.82 1.11 -1.97
CA PHE A 242 -6.84 2.17 -1.78
C PHE A 242 -7.49 3.55 -1.64
N ASP A 243 -8.54 3.83 -2.41
CA ASP A 243 -9.26 5.11 -2.31
C ASP A 243 -9.92 5.29 -0.96
N HIS A 244 -10.36 4.22 -0.31
CA HIS A 244 -11.06 4.34 0.96
C HIS A 244 -10.26 3.93 2.19
N TYR A 245 -9.26 3.05 2.10
CA TYR A 245 -8.59 2.47 3.28
C TYR A 245 -7.07 2.69 3.34
N TYR A 246 -6.44 3.11 2.23
CA TYR A 246 -5.04 3.49 2.26
C TYR A 246 -4.89 4.96 2.68
N GLY A 247 -4.32 5.19 3.87
CA GLY A 247 -4.30 6.51 4.53
C GLY A 247 -3.41 7.53 3.85
N ILE A 248 -2.38 7.08 3.13
CA ILE A 248 -1.50 7.94 2.33
C ILE A 248 -2.26 8.25 1.04
N LYS A 249 -2.76 9.47 0.88
CA LYS A 249 -3.42 9.90 -0.37
C LYS A 249 -2.40 10.57 -1.29
N LEU A 250 -2.28 10.08 -2.52
CA LEU A 250 -1.53 10.80 -3.56
C LEU A 250 -2.29 12.10 -3.91
N ASN A 251 -1.61 13.03 -4.58
CA ASN A 251 -2.17 14.26 -5.17
C ASN A 251 -3.44 14.09 -6.04
N ASN A 252 -3.81 12.86 -6.35
CA ASN A 252 -4.91 12.51 -7.25
C ASN A 252 -6.13 12.10 -6.43
N LYS A 253 -7.31 12.48 -6.92
CA LYS A 253 -8.61 12.14 -6.31
C LYS A 253 -8.88 10.63 -6.21
N SER A 254 -8.11 9.78 -6.91
CA SER A 254 -8.30 8.33 -6.96
C SER A 254 -7.02 7.58 -7.39
N TYR A 255 -6.87 6.35 -6.89
CA TYR A 255 -5.83 5.37 -7.20
C TYR A 255 -6.11 4.58 -8.50
N LYS A 256 -7.24 4.80 -9.19
CA LYS A 256 -7.54 4.15 -10.48
C LYS A 256 -6.43 4.31 -11.51
N GLU A 257 -5.93 5.54 -11.68
CA GLU A 257 -4.84 5.82 -12.62
C GLU A 257 -3.53 5.13 -12.22
N PHE A 258 -3.28 4.98 -10.91
CA PHE A 258 -2.13 4.22 -10.42
C PHE A 258 -2.21 2.74 -10.83
N PHE A 259 -3.40 2.14 -10.79
CA PHE A 259 -3.58 0.73 -11.12
C PHE A 259 -3.60 0.43 -12.62
N LYS A 260 -3.94 1.41 -13.47
CA LYS A 260 -4.08 1.25 -14.93
C LYS A 260 -2.86 0.63 -15.60
N LYS A 261 -1.64 1.01 -15.18
CA LYS A 261 -0.39 0.46 -15.74
C LYS A 261 -0.14 -1.01 -15.39
N TYR A 262 -0.87 -1.57 -14.41
CA TYR A 262 -0.75 -2.96 -13.97
C TYR A 262 -1.88 -3.85 -14.51
N GLU A 263 -2.93 -3.28 -15.11
CA GLU A 263 -4.15 -3.99 -15.51
C GLU A 263 -3.86 -5.27 -16.31
N SER A 264 -3.07 -5.16 -17.39
CA SER A 264 -2.73 -6.31 -18.24
C SER A 264 -2.00 -7.43 -17.47
N LYS A 265 -1.18 -7.08 -16.48
CA LYS A 265 -0.44 -8.04 -15.67
C LYS A 265 -1.29 -8.66 -14.56
N ILE A 266 -2.22 -7.89 -13.97
CA ILE A 266 -3.23 -8.40 -13.03
C ILE A 266 -4.15 -9.40 -13.73
N LEU A 267 -4.55 -9.13 -14.97
CA LEU A 267 -5.40 -10.01 -15.77
C LEU A 267 -4.62 -11.15 -16.45
N GLY A 268 -3.29 -11.20 -16.30
CA GLY A 268 -2.39 -12.18 -16.90
C GLY A 268 -2.44 -13.56 -16.27
N SER A 269 -1.35 -14.33 -16.38
CA SER A 269 -1.22 -15.65 -15.71
C SER A 269 -1.29 -15.53 -14.18
N ASN A 270 -1.49 -16.63 -13.46
CA ASN A 270 -1.48 -16.63 -11.99
C ASN A 270 -0.18 -16.05 -11.43
N ASP A 271 0.97 -16.43 -12.01
CA ASP A 271 2.27 -15.91 -11.60
C ASP A 271 2.37 -14.41 -11.84
N SER A 272 1.94 -13.95 -13.02
CA SER A 272 1.88 -12.52 -13.35
C SER A 272 1.00 -11.76 -12.37
N HIS A 273 -0.17 -12.30 -12.04
CA HIS A 273 -1.12 -11.70 -11.11
C HIS A 273 -0.51 -11.51 -9.71
N TYR A 274 0.01 -12.57 -9.10
CA TYR A 274 0.59 -12.51 -7.75
C TYR A 274 1.86 -11.65 -7.70
N LEU A 275 2.75 -11.76 -8.70
CA LEU A 275 3.94 -10.90 -8.80
C LEU A 275 3.57 -9.44 -8.99
N THR A 276 2.47 -9.15 -9.69
CA THR A 276 2.00 -7.78 -9.89
C THR A 276 1.43 -7.19 -8.61
N THR A 277 0.71 -7.96 -7.80
CA THR A 277 0.30 -7.50 -6.46
C THR A 277 1.53 -7.13 -5.62
N ARG A 278 2.59 -7.95 -5.64
CA ARG A 278 3.85 -7.64 -4.94
C ARG A 278 4.52 -6.38 -5.48
N GLN A 279 4.55 -6.23 -6.80
CA GLN A 279 5.10 -5.06 -7.48
C GLN A 279 4.33 -3.78 -7.12
N ILE A 280 3.00 -3.85 -7.07
CA ILE A 280 2.12 -2.75 -6.66
C ILE A 280 2.52 -2.24 -5.27
N ILE A 281 2.68 -3.15 -4.30
CA ILE A 281 3.07 -2.78 -2.94
C ILE A 281 4.46 -2.14 -2.92
N ALA A 282 5.43 -2.71 -3.63
CA ALA A 282 6.78 -2.14 -3.71
C ALA A 282 6.79 -0.75 -4.35
N ASP A 283 5.96 -0.54 -5.37
CA ASP A 283 5.85 0.75 -6.07
C ASP A 283 5.12 1.82 -5.24
N LEU A 284 4.58 1.51 -4.06
CA LEU A 284 4.08 2.51 -3.13
C LEU A 284 5.21 3.32 -2.49
N ASP A 285 6.42 2.73 -2.37
CA ASP A 285 7.55 3.32 -1.63
C ASP A 285 7.18 3.72 -0.18
N ASP A 286 6.40 2.83 0.44
CA ASP A 286 5.84 2.98 1.78
C ASP A 286 6.33 1.83 2.68
N PRO A 287 7.21 2.10 3.67
CA PRO A 287 7.73 1.06 4.56
C PRO A 287 6.68 0.42 5.49
N HIS A 288 5.49 1.01 5.62
CA HIS A 288 4.36 0.42 6.35
C HIS A 288 3.51 -0.49 5.47
N SER A 289 3.75 -0.55 4.16
CA SER A 289 3.03 -1.41 3.23
C SER A 289 3.88 -2.63 2.84
N ALA A 290 3.29 -3.81 2.91
CA ALA A 290 4.00 -5.07 2.65
C ALA A 290 3.06 -6.13 2.06
N TYR A 291 3.62 -7.06 1.28
CA TYR A 291 2.90 -8.23 0.83
C TYR A 291 3.14 -9.37 1.83
N ILE A 292 2.07 -9.92 2.41
CA ILE A 292 2.16 -10.77 3.61
C ILE A 292 1.93 -12.23 3.28
N LEU A 293 0.89 -12.54 2.51
CA LEU A 293 0.53 -13.91 2.21
C LEU A 293 0.02 -14.01 0.77
N ASP A 294 0.52 -15.01 0.04
CA ASP A 294 -0.03 -15.31 -1.28
C ASP A 294 -1.44 -15.88 -1.21
N GLY A 295 -2.24 -15.67 -2.27
CA GLY A 295 -3.52 -16.34 -2.45
C GLY A 295 -3.43 -17.87 -2.56
N TYR A 296 -4.60 -18.51 -2.61
CA TYR A 296 -4.72 -19.98 -2.55
C TYR A 296 -4.59 -20.69 -3.90
N TYR A 297 -4.67 -20.00 -5.04
CA TYR A 297 -4.51 -20.66 -6.35
C TYR A 297 -3.07 -21.13 -6.63
N ASN A 298 -2.95 -22.14 -7.48
CA ASN A 298 -1.66 -22.69 -7.89
C ASN A 298 -0.83 -21.66 -8.67
N LYS A 299 0.49 -21.71 -8.49
CA LYS A 299 1.48 -20.79 -9.03
C LYS A 299 2.86 -21.45 -9.02
N MET A 300 3.82 -20.85 -9.72
CA MET A 300 5.18 -21.38 -9.79
C MET A 300 5.81 -21.55 -8.41
N LYS A 301 6.57 -22.64 -8.24
CA LYS A 301 7.32 -22.90 -7.01
C LYS A 301 8.37 -21.82 -6.77
N ASN A 302 8.48 -21.34 -5.53
CA ASN A 302 9.36 -20.26 -5.12
C ASN A 302 9.06 -18.88 -5.75
N ILE A 303 7.81 -18.61 -6.14
CA ILE A 303 7.41 -17.30 -6.67
C ILE A 303 7.77 -16.15 -5.72
N GLU A 304 7.82 -16.38 -4.41
CA GLU A 304 8.27 -15.42 -3.40
C GLU A 304 9.72 -14.96 -3.61
N LYS A 305 10.56 -15.77 -4.26
CA LYS A 305 11.97 -15.45 -4.58
C LYS A 305 12.14 -14.72 -5.91
N SER A 306 11.10 -14.64 -6.73
CA SER A 306 11.14 -13.89 -7.98
C SER A 306 11.41 -12.41 -7.71
N GLN A 307 12.34 -11.85 -8.47
CA GLN A 307 12.69 -10.44 -8.37
C GLN A 307 11.54 -9.57 -8.88
N ILE A 308 11.24 -8.52 -8.12
CA ILE A 308 10.37 -7.42 -8.55
C ILE A 308 11.26 -6.28 -9.08
N THR A 309 10.77 -5.55 -10.08
CA THR A 309 11.49 -4.43 -10.66
C THR A 309 11.41 -3.27 -9.68
N LYS A 310 12.54 -2.76 -9.19
CA LYS A 310 12.52 -1.52 -8.39
C LYS A 310 12.49 -0.33 -9.34
N ASP A 311 11.57 0.60 -9.11
CA ASP A 311 11.54 1.89 -9.79
C ASP A 311 12.73 2.74 -9.27
N PRO A 312 13.71 3.09 -10.13
CA PRO A 312 14.88 3.86 -9.72
C PRO A 312 14.54 5.29 -9.27
N ASP A 313 13.33 5.78 -9.57
CA ASP A 313 12.86 7.10 -9.10
C ASP A 313 12.16 7.01 -7.72
N LYS A 314 11.95 5.80 -7.19
CA LYS A 314 11.30 5.53 -5.88
C LYS A 314 12.24 4.84 -4.92
N LEU A 315 13.26 5.60 -4.52
CA LEU A 315 14.34 5.13 -3.65
C LEU A 315 14.18 5.59 -2.20
N ARG A 316 13.00 6.08 -1.77
CA ARG A 316 12.83 6.59 -0.40
C ARG A 316 13.17 5.49 0.62
N TYR A 317 12.63 4.29 0.42
CA TYR A 317 12.94 3.13 1.26
C TYR A 317 14.39 2.62 1.13
N ASP A 318 14.97 2.61 -0.07
CA ASP A 318 16.35 2.15 -0.25
C ASP A 318 17.36 3.13 0.38
N ASN A 319 17.11 4.43 0.27
CA ASN A 319 17.89 5.47 0.94
C ASN A 319 17.76 5.37 2.47
N TRP A 320 16.58 5.07 2.99
CA TRP A 320 16.35 4.80 4.41
C TRP A 320 17.29 3.72 4.94
N ASN A 321 17.41 2.60 4.23
CA ASN A 321 18.32 1.52 4.59
C ASN A 321 19.79 1.95 4.53
N ASN A 322 20.19 2.71 3.51
CA ASN A 322 21.57 3.22 3.41
C ASN A 322 21.92 4.16 4.57
N ILE A 323 20.99 5.02 4.98
CA ILE A 323 21.16 5.93 6.10
C ILE A 323 21.38 5.15 7.39
N LEU A 324 20.65 4.07 7.64
CA LEU A 324 20.89 3.22 8.81
C LEU A 324 22.33 2.72 8.88
N HIS A 325 22.86 2.23 7.75
CA HIS A 325 24.24 1.73 7.69
C HIS A 325 25.25 2.83 8.00
N LEU A 326 25.01 4.05 7.50
CA LEU A 326 25.87 5.21 7.79
C LEU A 326 25.79 5.61 9.26
N LEU A 327 24.60 5.69 9.84
CA LEU A 327 24.40 6.00 11.25
C LEU A 327 25.09 4.97 12.15
N ALA A 328 24.86 3.68 11.90
CA ALA A 328 25.46 2.59 12.67
C ALA A 328 26.99 2.54 12.57
N LYS A 329 27.55 2.98 11.43
CA LYS A 329 29.00 3.10 11.23
C LYS A 329 29.61 4.21 12.11
N HIS A 330 28.89 5.31 12.28
CA HIS A 330 29.38 6.49 12.99
C HIS A 330 29.01 6.55 14.47
N ASP A 331 28.03 5.76 14.90
CA ASP A 331 27.60 5.70 16.30
C ASP A 331 28.70 5.10 17.21
N PRO A 332 29.35 5.92 18.06
CA PRO A 332 30.39 5.44 18.95
C PRO A 332 29.79 4.60 20.10
N ASN A 333 28.51 4.79 20.38
CA ASN A 333 27.80 4.21 21.51
C ASN A 333 26.78 3.19 21.01
N LYS A 334 27.29 2.02 20.62
CA LYS A 334 26.50 0.85 20.20
C LYS A 334 25.65 0.22 21.32
N ILE A 335 25.38 0.96 22.39
CA ILE A 335 24.76 0.50 23.63
C ILE A 335 23.39 1.16 23.79
N GLU A 336 22.35 0.32 23.85
CA GLU A 336 20.98 0.78 24.06
C GLU A 336 20.65 0.95 25.54
N TYR A 337 19.77 1.91 25.82
CA TYR A 337 19.19 2.21 27.13
C TYR A 337 20.18 2.61 28.23
N LYS A 338 21.45 2.88 27.91
CA LYS A 338 22.48 3.32 28.88
C LYS A 338 22.79 4.80 28.73
N ASN A 339 23.22 5.42 29.83
CA ASN A 339 23.74 6.77 29.81
C ASN A 339 25.09 6.86 29.08
N ASN A 340 25.18 7.78 28.13
CA ASN A 340 26.43 8.32 27.63
C ASN A 340 26.55 9.78 28.08
N PHE A 341 27.38 10.02 29.11
CA PHE A 341 27.61 11.36 29.65
C PHE A 341 28.55 12.14 28.73
N ILE A 342 28.01 13.17 28.06
CA ILE A 342 28.78 13.98 27.10
C ILE A 342 29.29 15.30 27.71
N SER A 343 28.83 15.63 28.93
CA SER A 343 29.36 16.68 29.80
C SER A 343 28.87 16.45 31.23
N ASP A 344 29.34 17.28 32.18
CA ASP A 344 28.90 17.24 33.59
C ASP A 344 27.40 17.47 33.78
N THR A 345 26.71 18.01 32.77
CA THR A 345 25.29 18.37 32.87
C THR A 345 24.41 17.66 31.84
N THR A 346 24.97 16.87 30.91
CA THR A 346 24.21 16.33 29.77
C THR A 346 24.52 14.86 29.53
N SER A 347 23.45 14.05 29.42
CA SER A 347 23.52 12.62 29.07
C SER A 347 22.72 12.32 27.81
N VAL A 348 23.21 11.38 27.00
CA VAL A 348 22.51 10.82 25.85
C VAL A 348 22.08 9.39 26.18
N ILE A 349 20.82 9.07 25.92
CA ILE A 349 20.27 7.71 26.06
C ILE A 349 19.70 7.28 24.70
N SER A 350 20.31 6.26 24.10
CA SER A 350 19.97 5.76 22.76
C SER A 350 19.08 4.52 22.84
N PHE A 351 18.11 4.40 21.93
CA PHE A 351 17.29 3.18 21.78
C PHE A 351 16.74 3.06 20.36
N LYS A 352 16.79 1.85 19.80
CA LYS A 352 16.52 1.63 18.36
C LYS A 352 15.10 1.17 18.06
N LYS A 353 14.32 0.85 19.10
CA LYS A 353 12.94 0.44 18.97
C LYS A 353 12.14 0.80 20.21
N PHE A 354 10.85 1.00 20.04
CA PHE A 354 9.89 1.01 21.14
C PHE A 354 9.37 -0.41 21.39
N GLU A 355 9.67 -0.94 22.56
CA GLU A 355 9.28 -2.25 23.04
C GLU A 355 8.52 -2.10 24.36
N GLU A 356 7.72 -3.09 24.75
CA GLU A 356 6.97 -3.06 26.03
C GLU A 356 7.88 -2.79 27.25
N SER A 357 9.15 -3.21 27.20
CA SER A 357 10.11 -3.00 28.28
C SER A 357 10.87 -1.68 28.22
N THR A 358 10.72 -0.88 27.16
CA THR A 358 11.51 0.35 26.91
C THR A 358 11.44 1.32 28.10
N ALA A 359 10.24 1.60 28.63
CA ALA A 359 10.08 2.54 29.74
C ALA A 359 10.84 2.09 30.99
N SER A 360 10.82 0.80 31.31
CA SER A 360 11.54 0.23 32.46
C SER A 360 13.05 0.39 32.35
N HIS A 361 13.62 0.23 31.15
CA HIS A 361 15.06 0.39 30.92
C HIS A 361 15.48 1.87 30.98
N ILE A 362 14.70 2.76 30.36
CA ILE A 362 14.95 4.20 30.38
C ILE A 362 14.88 4.74 31.81
N LYS A 363 13.90 4.30 32.62
CA LYS A 363 13.77 4.70 34.04
C LYS A 363 15.07 4.50 34.82
N LYS A 364 15.72 3.34 34.68
CA LYS A 364 16.98 3.04 35.36
C LYS A 364 18.09 4.03 34.99
N SER A 365 18.16 4.40 33.72
CA SER A 365 19.14 5.38 33.24
C SER A 365 18.81 6.80 33.69
N LEU A 366 17.53 7.18 33.75
CA LEU A 366 17.13 8.48 34.30
C LEU A 366 17.46 8.60 35.79
N GLU A 367 17.26 7.54 36.57
CA GLU A 367 17.65 7.49 38.00
C GLU A 367 19.16 7.66 38.18
N GLU A 368 19.97 6.97 37.37
CA GLU A 368 21.42 7.13 37.39
C GLU A 368 21.85 8.56 37.03
N ALA A 369 21.25 9.13 35.99
CA ALA A 369 21.53 10.50 35.56
C ALA A 369 21.15 11.53 36.64
N GLN A 370 20.03 11.32 37.33
CA GLN A 370 19.58 12.18 38.42
C GLN A 370 20.58 12.14 39.58
N ASN A 371 21.04 10.95 39.96
CA ASN A 371 22.03 10.76 41.01
C ASN A 371 23.39 11.41 40.69
N LYS A 372 23.74 11.50 39.40
CA LYS A 372 24.94 12.19 38.91
C LYS A 372 24.77 13.70 38.72
N GLY A 373 23.60 14.26 39.03
CA GLY A 373 23.36 15.70 38.94
C GLY A 373 23.15 16.23 37.52
N ILE A 374 22.92 15.34 36.54
CA ILE A 374 22.62 15.71 35.15
C ILE A 374 21.39 16.62 35.09
N LYS A 375 21.38 17.54 34.12
CA LYS A 375 20.30 18.50 33.89
C LYS A 375 19.60 18.28 32.54
N ASN A 376 20.34 17.86 31.53
CA ASN A 376 19.85 17.69 30.18
C ASN A 376 19.90 16.21 29.77
N ILE A 377 18.80 15.70 29.22
CA ILE A 377 18.70 14.36 28.67
C ILE A 377 18.38 14.46 27.18
N ILE A 378 19.24 13.85 26.36
CA ILE A 378 18.95 13.61 24.94
C ILE A 378 18.46 12.17 24.78
N PHE A 379 17.22 12.01 24.37
CA PHE A 379 16.73 10.73 23.83
C PHE A 379 17.14 10.63 22.37
N ASN A 380 18.10 9.74 22.10
CA ASN A 380 18.63 9.52 20.77
C ASN A 380 17.82 8.43 20.06
N VAL A 381 16.96 8.86 19.14
CA VAL A 381 16.13 8.01 18.29
C VAL A 381 16.60 8.03 16.82
N THR A 382 17.84 8.44 16.57
CA THR A 382 18.41 8.53 15.22
C THR A 382 18.40 7.20 14.48
N GLN A 383 18.57 6.08 15.18
CA GLN A 383 18.49 4.72 14.63
C GLN A 383 17.17 4.02 14.98
N ASN A 384 16.11 4.76 15.31
CA ASN A 384 14.85 4.18 15.76
C ASN A 384 13.84 4.00 14.62
N GLY A 385 13.59 2.75 14.21
CA GLY A 385 12.64 2.41 13.14
C GLY A 385 11.17 2.36 13.59
N GLY A 386 10.87 2.71 14.84
CA GLY A 386 9.53 2.66 15.42
C GLY A 386 9.35 1.54 16.44
N GLY A 387 8.17 0.92 16.45
CA GLY A 387 7.82 -0.12 17.41
C GLY A 387 6.45 0.13 18.04
N PHE A 388 6.28 -0.34 19.27
CA PHE A 388 5.01 -0.27 19.97
C PHE A 388 4.72 1.15 20.48
N ILE A 389 3.66 1.77 19.98
CA ILE A 389 3.32 3.17 20.32
C ILE A 389 2.97 3.35 21.80
N GLY A 390 2.40 2.33 22.46
CA GLY A 390 2.12 2.37 23.89
C GLY A 390 3.37 2.61 24.75
N ALA A 391 4.52 2.05 24.36
CA ALA A 391 5.78 2.30 25.06
C ALA A 391 6.24 3.78 24.91
N ALA A 392 5.93 4.43 23.78
CA ALA A 392 6.18 5.85 23.61
C ALA A 392 5.27 6.70 24.51
N TYR A 393 4.02 6.28 24.72
CA TYR A 393 3.09 6.91 25.67
C TYR A 393 3.58 6.77 27.11
N GLU A 394 4.15 5.63 27.51
CA GLU A 394 4.73 5.48 28.84
C GLU A 394 5.94 6.41 29.06
N LEU A 395 6.80 6.58 28.04
CA LEU A 395 7.92 7.51 28.13
C LEU A 395 7.49 8.96 28.37
N MET A 396 6.29 9.36 27.92
CA MET A 396 5.77 10.70 28.20
C MET A 396 5.62 10.96 29.71
N GLY A 397 5.36 9.93 30.53
CA GLY A 397 5.28 10.06 31.99
C GLY A 397 6.57 10.56 32.63
N PHE A 398 7.73 10.24 32.04
CA PHE A 398 9.01 10.77 32.52
C PHE A 398 9.20 12.25 32.19
N LEU A 399 8.54 12.75 31.14
CA LEU A 399 8.69 14.12 30.65
C LEU A 399 7.63 15.08 31.23
N THR A 400 6.42 14.57 31.52
CA THR A 400 5.29 15.36 32.03
C THR A 400 4.49 14.61 33.07
N ASP A 401 4.04 15.32 34.10
CA ASP A 401 3.12 14.88 35.14
C ASP A 401 1.64 15.08 34.76
N LYS A 402 1.39 15.90 33.73
CA LYS A 402 0.07 16.20 33.19
C LYS A 402 -0.36 15.16 32.15
N PRO A 403 -1.67 14.87 32.02
CA PRO A 403 -2.19 14.21 30.83
C PRO A 403 -1.73 14.93 29.56
N PHE A 404 -1.36 14.17 28.55
CA PHE A 404 -0.88 14.65 27.26
C PHE A 404 -1.88 14.29 26.16
N LYS A 405 -1.81 15.03 25.05
CA LYS A 405 -2.71 14.89 23.90
C LYS A 405 -2.00 14.23 22.73
N VAL A 406 -2.72 13.35 22.05
CA VAL A 406 -2.31 12.69 20.81
C VAL A 406 -3.37 12.96 19.75
N TYR A 407 -2.93 13.34 18.55
CA TYR A 407 -3.81 13.84 17.49
C TYR A 407 -3.82 12.88 16.30
N ASN A 408 -5.01 12.54 15.82
CA ASN A 408 -5.21 11.65 14.67
C ASN A 408 -6.20 12.27 13.69
N TYR A 409 -6.01 11.96 12.42
CA TYR A 409 -6.93 12.32 11.34
C TYR A 409 -7.28 11.09 10.53
N ASN A 410 -8.57 10.95 10.21
CA ASN A 410 -9.06 9.91 9.33
C ASN A 410 -9.40 10.49 7.94
N PRO A 411 -8.64 10.18 6.87
CA PRO A 411 -8.88 10.75 5.55
C PRO A 411 -10.17 10.27 4.87
N LEU A 412 -10.78 9.17 5.33
CA LEU A 412 -12.06 8.67 4.83
C LEU A 412 -13.22 9.44 5.48
N SER A 413 -13.33 9.39 6.81
CA SER A 413 -14.43 10.04 7.56
C SER A 413 -14.20 11.53 7.77
N LYS A 414 -12.99 12.03 7.51
CA LYS A 414 -12.52 13.40 7.79
C LYS A 414 -12.47 13.77 9.27
N GLU A 415 -12.67 12.81 10.17
CA GLU A 415 -12.62 13.03 11.62
C GLU A 415 -11.22 13.41 12.11
N GLN A 416 -11.17 14.38 13.02
CA GLN A 416 -10.01 14.89 13.73
C GLN A 416 -10.17 14.49 15.19
N LYS A 417 -9.48 13.43 15.60
CA LYS A 417 -9.59 12.87 16.95
C LYS A 417 -8.42 13.32 17.80
N VAL A 418 -8.74 13.77 19.01
CA VAL A 418 -7.78 14.09 20.07
C VAL A 418 -7.98 13.09 21.19
N GLU A 419 -6.96 12.29 21.44
CA GLU A 419 -6.92 11.38 22.58
C GLU A 419 -6.14 12.02 23.72
N THR A 420 -6.68 11.95 24.93
CA THR A 420 -5.99 12.40 26.15
C THR A 420 -5.56 11.19 26.95
N ILE A 421 -4.25 11.08 27.19
CA ILE A 421 -3.60 9.94 27.84
C ILE A 421 -2.80 10.46 29.03
N LYS A 422 -2.72 9.67 30.10
CA LYS A 422 -1.81 9.92 31.22
C LYS A 422 -0.99 8.66 31.47
N SER A 423 0.33 8.77 31.52
CA SER A 423 1.16 7.66 32.02
C SER A 423 1.19 7.67 33.54
N GLU A 424 1.25 6.50 34.15
CA GLU A 424 1.40 6.35 35.60
C GLU A 424 2.87 6.45 36.05
N TYR A 425 3.82 6.50 35.12
CA TYR A 425 5.21 6.82 35.44
C TYR A 425 5.35 8.27 35.91
N ASN A 426 6.20 8.46 36.92
CA ASN A 426 6.48 9.78 37.47
C ASN A 426 7.48 10.56 36.62
N LYS A 427 7.25 11.87 36.54
CA LYS A 427 8.15 12.81 35.86
C LYS A 427 9.52 12.88 36.54
N PHE A 428 10.57 12.97 35.73
CA PHE A 428 11.90 13.38 36.17
C PHE A 428 12.17 14.84 35.78
N ASN A 429 12.87 15.57 36.64
CA ASN A 429 13.13 17.00 36.46
C ASN A 429 14.40 17.23 35.62
N PHE A 430 14.33 16.93 34.32
CA PHE A 430 15.36 17.24 33.33
C PHE A 430 14.83 18.16 32.23
N ASN A 431 15.73 18.81 31.51
CA ASN A 431 15.45 19.36 30.19
C ASN A 431 15.60 18.26 29.15
N TYR A 432 14.54 17.99 28.39
CA TYR A 432 14.52 16.89 27.43
C TYR A 432 14.67 17.36 25.99
N TYR A 433 15.47 16.60 25.25
CA TYR A 433 15.73 16.77 23.83
C TYR A 433 15.54 15.45 23.10
N ILE A 434 14.96 15.49 21.90
CA ILE A 434 14.80 14.32 21.05
C ILE A 434 15.71 14.48 19.83
N LEU A 435 16.73 13.64 19.71
CA LEU A 435 17.65 13.64 18.59
C LEU A 435 17.13 12.71 17.49
N THR A 436 16.91 13.27 16.30
CA THR A 436 16.24 12.61 15.18
C THR A 436 17.11 12.57 13.93
N SER A 437 16.81 11.62 13.04
CA SER A 437 17.48 11.48 11.73
C SER A 437 16.47 11.08 10.64
N PRO A 438 16.84 11.11 9.36
CA PRO A 438 15.96 10.60 8.30
C PRO A 438 15.80 9.08 8.31
N TYR A 439 16.36 8.36 9.29
CA TYR A 439 15.99 6.98 9.60
C TYR A 439 14.88 6.86 10.65
N SER A 440 14.66 7.87 11.50
CA SER A 440 13.62 7.85 12.53
C SER A 440 12.23 7.69 11.89
N PHE A 441 11.53 6.58 12.17
CA PHE A 441 10.31 6.17 11.46
C PHE A 441 9.20 5.70 12.41
N SER A 442 7.93 5.77 11.99
CA SER A 442 6.78 5.21 12.73
C SER A 442 6.71 5.77 14.16
N ALA A 443 6.70 4.96 15.22
CA ALA A 443 6.77 5.48 16.60
C ALA A 443 8.00 6.39 16.85
N GLY A 444 9.13 6.16 16.16
CA GLY A 444 10.32 7.03 16.18
C GLY A 444 10.14 8.38 15.46
N ASN A 445 9.08 8.52 14.67
CA ASN A 445 8.62 9.77 14.06
C ASN A 445 7.51 10.43 14.90
N ILE A 446 6.56 9.62 15.40
CA ILE A 446 5.40 10.07 16.17
C ILE A 446 5.79 10.57 17.57
N PHE A 447 6.66 9.85 18.29
CA PHE A 447 7.08 10.23 19.64
C PHE A 447 7.72 11.63 19.70
N PRO A 448 8.69 11.99 18.82
CA PRO A 448 9.17 13.36 18.73
C PRO A 448 8.02 14.38 18.61
N GLN A 449 7.08 14.17 17.69
CA GLN A 449 5.94 15.09 17.53
C GLN A 449 5.08 15.19 18.79
N ILE A 450 4.75 14.08 19.44
CA ILE A 450 3.95 14.07 20.67
C ILE A 450 4.65 14.87 21.76
N THR A 451 5.97 14.69 21.94
CA THR A 451 6.72 15.45 22.95
C THR A 451 6.71 16.95 22.64
N ARG A 452 6.79 17.34 21.37
CA ARG A 452 6.73 18.75 20.94
C ARG A 452 5.36 19.37 21.16
N ASP A 453 4.29 18.71 20.69
CA ASP A 453 2.91 19.21 20.82
C ASP A 453 2.49 19.40 22.28
N ASN A 454 3.06 18.59 23.18
CA ASN A 454 2.81 18.65 24.61
C ASN A 454 3.85 19.49 25.37
N LYS A 455 4.73 20.22 24.67
CA LYS A 455 5.76 21.10 25.24
C LYS A 455 6.68 20.37 26.25
N ALA A 456 6.97 19.11 25.96
CA ALA A 456 7.65 18.19 26.85
C ALA A 456 9.14 18.01 26.49
N ALA A 457 9.49 18.13 25.21
CA ALA A 457 10.87 18.10 24.72
C ALA A 457 11.03 18.92 23.43
N LYS A 458 12.26 19.36 23.15
CA LYS A 458 12.63 20.01 21.88
C LYS A 458 13.30 19.02 20.94
N LEU A 459 13.05 19.14 19.65
CA LEU A 459 13.60 18.25 18.62
C LEU A 459 14.86 18.86 18.02
N ILE A 460 15.90 18.04 17.90
CA ILE A 460 17.19 18.44 17.35
C ILE A 460 17.69 17.40 16.33
N GLY A 461 18.56 17.82 15.41
CA GLY A 461 19.18 16.92 14.42
C GLY A 461 18.66 17.14 13.00
N TYR A 462 18.16 16.08 12.36
CA TYR A 462 17.61 16.15 11.00
C TYR A 462 16.13 15.77 10.97
N LYS A 463 15.43 16.13 9.89
CA LYS A 463 14.03 15.71 9.65
C LYS A 463 13.91 14.18 9.72
N THR A 464 12.86 13.70 10.37
CA THR A 464 12.57 12.26 10.45
C THR A 464 12.15 11.69 9.09
N PHE A 465 12.12 10.36 8.95
CA PHE A 465 11.64 9.72 7.72
C PHE A 465 10.13 9.96 7.50
N GLY A 466 9.35 9.90 8.58
CA GLY A 466 7.90 9.88 8.54
C GLY A 466 7.31 8.56 9.02
N GLY A 467 6.21 8.12 8.41
CA GLY A 467 5.38 7.03 8.92
C GLY A 467 4.48 7.52 10.03
N ALA A 468 3.22 7.72 9.69
CA ALA A 468 2.20 8.23 10.60
C ALA A 468 0.94 7.39 10.58
N SER A 469 0.77 6.55 9.59
CA SER A 469 -0.40 5.68 9.50
C SER A 469 -0.20 4.44 10.38
N SER A 470 -1.25 4.02 11.07
CA SER A 470 -1.25 2.69 11.68
C SER A 470 -1.21 1.64 10.57
N ILE A 471 -0.64 0.46 10.83
CA ILE A 471 -0.67 -0.64 9.87
C ILE A 471 -1.99 -1.43 9.98
N GLY A 472 -2.46 -1.96 8.86
CA GLY A 472 -3.62 -2.86 8.80
C GLY A 472 -3.38 -3.97 7.79
N TYR A 473 -4.07 -5.09 7.97
CA TYR A 473 -4.01 -6.23 7.05
C TYR A 473 -5.32 -6.33 6.26
N PHE A 474 -5.20 -6.54 4.95
CA PHE A 474 -6.30 -6.48 4.00
C PHE A 474 -6.31 -7.74 3.15
N ILE A 475 -7.48 -8.36 3.03
CA ILE A 475 -7.69 -9.58 2.25
C ILE A 475 -8.10 -9.18 0.84
N LEU A 476 -7.44 -9.75 -0.17
CA LEU A 476 -7.80 -9.56 -1.58
C LEU A 476 -8.72 -10.67 -2.09
N PRO A 477 -9.50 -10.44 -3.16
CA PRO A 477 -10.44 -11.42 -3.69
C PRO A 477 -9.83 -12.78 -4.05
N THR A 478 -8.57 -12.82 -4.52
CA THR A 478 -7.85 -14.08 -4.83
C THR A 478 -7.21 -14.75 -3.61
N GLY A 479 -7.41 -14.19 -2.41
CA GLY A 479 -6.97 -14.73 -1.14
C GLY A 479 -5.63 -14.19 -0.64
N ASP A 480 -4.99 -13.27 -1.35
CA ASP A 480 -3.78 -12.61 -0.89
C ASP A 480 -4.09 -11.82 0.38
N ILE A 481 -3.08 -11.66 1.24
CA ILE A 481 -3.12 -10.70 2.34
C ILE A 481 -1.99 -9.70 2.14
N ILE A 482 -2.36 -8.43 2.15
CA ILE A 482 -1.44 -7.30 2.08
C ILE A 482 -1.54 -6.49 3.36
N GLN A 483 -0.44 -5.88 3.76
CA GLN A 483 -0.37 -4.88 4.82
C GLN A 483 -0.34 -3.50 4.17
N LEU A 484 -1.11 -2.55 4.68
CA LEU A 484 -1.13 -1.16 4.21
C LEU A 484 -1.18 -0.18 5.38
N SER A 485 -0.70 1.04 5.13
CA SER A 485 -0.97 2.23 5.93
C SER A 485 -2.47 2.55 5.95
N THR A 486 -3.10 2.48 7.12
CA THR A 486 -4.56 2.67 7.27
C THR A 486 -4.95 4.13 7.38
N ASN A 487 -6.26 4.39 7.44
CA ASN A 487 -6.82 5.71 7.71
C ASN A 487 -6.62 6.21 9.15
N ASN A 488 -6.00 5.45 10.06
CA ASN A 488 -5.65 6.02 11.36
C ASN A 488 -4.29 6.71 11.27
N VAL A 489 -4.30 7.99 10.89
CA VAL A 489 -3.09 8.77 10.60
C VAL A 489 -2.79 9.70 11.76
N PHE A 490 -1.65 9.49 12.42
CA PHE A 490 -1.12 10.39 13.44
C PHE A 490 -0.78 11.76 12.83
N THR A 491 -1.07 12.81 13.58
CA THR A 491 -0.91 14.20 13.16
C THR A 491 -0.25 15.05 14.24
N SER A 492 0.19 16.25 13.85
CA SER A 492 0.51 17.30 14.80
C SER A 492 -0.76 17.85 15.46
N SER A 493 -0.60 18.68 16.49
CA SER A 493 -1.70 19.43 17.13
C SER A 493 -2.55 20.31 16.19
N LYS A 494 -2.12 20.50 14.93
CA LYS A 494 -2.82 21.24 13.88
C LYS A 494 -3.43 20.33 12.81
N PHE A 495 -3.55 19.03 13.10
CA PHE A 495 -4.05 17.99 12.19
C PHE A 495 -3.29 17.91 10.85
N LYS A 496 -1.99 18.23 10.86
CA LYS A 496 -1.10 17.95 9.72
C LYS A 496 -0.51 16.56 9.87
N SER A 497 -0.60 15.77 8.80
CA SER A 497 -0.02 14.41 8.75
C SER A 497 1.49 14.42 9.02
N LEU A 498 1.96 13.42 9.75
CA LEU A 498 3.38 13.18 10.03
C LEU A 498 4.02 12.20 9.04
N GLU A 499 3.28 11.79 8.00
CA GLU A 499 3.65 10.67 7.11
C GLU A 499 4.97 10.90 6.36
N PHE A 500 5.31 12.16 6.11
CA PHE A 500 6.53 12.57 5.39
C PHE A 500 7.57 13.22 6.30
N GLY A 501 7.47 12.95 7.60
CA GLY A 501 8.48 13.34 8.59
C GLY A 501 8.15 14.63 9.32
N VAL A 502 8.94 14.86 10.36
CA VAL A 502 8.83 15.92 11.34
C VAL A 502 10.15 16.68 11.32
N ASN A 503 10.07 17.99 11.10
CA ASN A 503 11.24 18.86 11.15
C ASN A 503 11.67 19.09 12.61
N PRO A 504 12.98 19.08 12.89
CA PRO A 504 13.50 19.43 14.21
C PRO A 504 13.36 20.93 14.46
N ASP A 505 13.30 21.32 15.73
CA ASP A 505 13.27 22.73 16.15
C ASP A 505 14.64 23.39 15.90
N VAL A 506 15.73 22.63 16.04
CA VAL A 506 17.08 23.04 15.62
C VAL A 506 17.67 21.99 14.68
N LYS A 507 17.85 22.40 13.42
CA LYS A 507 18.38 21.54 12.36
C LYS A 507 19.91 21.55 12.33
N LEU A 508 20.52 20.38 12.07
CA LEU A 508 21.92 20.27 11.66
C LEU A 508 22.11 20.72 10.21
N ASP A 509 23.22 21.40 9.95
CA ASP A 509 23.56 21.86 8.61
C ASP A 509 24.04 20.71 7.70
N GLY A 510 23.68 20.80 6.42
CA GLY A 510 24.05 19.81 5.41
C GLY A 510 23.12 18.60 5.34
N ASP A 511 23.62 17.53 4.71
CA ASP A 511 22.87 16.29 4.46
C ASP A 511 23.40 15.15 5.35
N VAL A 512 22.50 14.32 5.88
CA VAL A 512 22.87 13.18 6.72
C VAL A 512 23.80 12.20 5.99
N LEU A 513 23.67 12.07 4.66
CA LEU A 513 24.49 11.18 3.84
C LEU A 513 25.97 11.56 3.85
N THR A 514 26.28 12.85 4.03
CA THR A 514 27.67 13.33 4.11
C THR A 514 28.10 13.61 5.55
N ASN A 515 27.16 14.00 6.41
CA ASN A 515 27.44 14.54 7.75
C ASN A 515 26.84 13.67 8.88
N ALA A 516 26.61 12.37 8.66
CA ALA A 516 26.05 11.47 9.68
C ALA A 516 26.80 11.50 11.03
N LYS A 517 28.12 11.69 11.00
CA LYS A 517 28.97 11.78 12.20
C LYS A 517 28.59 12.94 13.14
N ASP A 518 27.98 14.01 12.61
CA ASP A 518 27.65 15.21 13.40
C ASP A 518 26.53 14.92 14.42
N LEU A 519 25.71 13.88 14.19
CA LEU A 519 24.73 13.38 15.16
C LEU A 519 25.36 12.74 16.39
N TYR A 520 26.66 12.44 16.34
CA TYR A 520 27.39 11.75 17.40
C TYR A 520 28.58 12.55 17.93
N ASP A 521 28.75 13.80 17.47
CA ASP A 521 29.77 14.71 17.97
C ASP A 521 29.26 15.48 19.20
N ASN A 522 29.96 15.32 20.33
CA ASN A 522 29.52 15.92 21.60
C ASN A 522 29.40 17.45 21.53
N ASN A 523 30.32 18.14 20.84
CA ASN A 523 30.30 19.60 20.77
C ASN A 523 29.11 20.08 19.91
N LYS A 524 28.82 19.38 18.81
CA LYS A 524 27.64 19.64 17.98
C LYS A 524 26.35 19.42 18.76
N LEU A 525 26.23 18.35 19.53
CA LEU A 525 25.05 18.09 20.35
C LEU A 525 24.84 19.17 21.44
N LEU A 526 25.92 19.62 22.08
CA LEU A 526 25.86 20.71 23.06
C LEU A 526 25.48 22.06 22.42
N ASP A 527 25.97 22.35 21.20
CA ASP A 527 25.57 23.53 20.42
C ASP A 527 24.08 23.49 20.04
N LEU A 528 23.59 22.34 19.59
CA LEU A 528 22.16 22.14 19.30
C LEU A 528 21.28 22.40 20.53
N ILE A 529 21.68 21.89 21.70
CA ILE A 529 20.99 22.15 22.97
C ILE A 529 20.98 23.66 23.28
N SER A 530 22.14 24.32 23.21
CA SER A 530 22.25 25.76 23.50
C SER A 530 21.37 26.61 22.58
N LYS A 531 21.27 26.24 21.30
CA LYS A 531 20.35 26.87 20.34
C LYS A 531 18.90 26.57 20.67
N ALA A 532 18.58 25.32 20.96
CA ALA A 532 17.23 24.87 21.26
C ALA A 532 16.70 25.58 22.52
N ASP A 533 17.53 25.78 23.55
CA ASP A 533 17.17 26.49 24.78
C ASP A 533 16.63 27.90 24.55
N LYS A 534 17.11 28.59 23.50
CA LYS A 534 16.66 29.94 23.13
C LYS A 534 15.29 29.96 22.44
N ILE A 535 14.78 28.79 22.03
CA ILE A 535 13.47 28.67 21.38
C ILE A 535 12.40 28.40 22.44
N PRO A 536 11.39 29.26 22.60
CA PRO A 536 10.27 28.99 23.50
C PRO A 536 9.38 27.88 22.92
N PHE A 537 8.81 27.06 23.80
CA PHE A 537 7.83 26.06 23.40
C PHE A 537 6.61 26.71 22.74
N GLY A 538 6.27 26.30 21.51
CA GLY A 538 5.09 26.78 20.78
C GLY A 538 5.36 27.76 19.63
N ASN A 539 6.62 28.11 19.33
CA ASN A 539 6.99 28.88 18.14
C ASN A 539 7.10 27.99 16.88
N ASP A 540 5.98 27.42 16.43
CA ASP A 540 5.93 26.72 15.14
C ASP A 540 5.78 27.72 13.99
N THR A 541 6.86 28.01 13.27
CA THR A 541 6.79 28.84 12.04
C THR A 541 6.17 28.08 10.85
N GLU A 542 6.18 26.74 10.85
CA GLU A 542 5.49 25.90 9.85
C GLU A 542 3.98 25.70 10.15
N SER A 543 3.47 26.36 11.19
CA SER A 543 2.07 26.34 11.61
C SER A 543 1.09 27.02 10.65
N THR A 544 1.55 27.87 9.74
CA THR A 544 0.70 28.80 8.99
C THR A 544 0.17 28.27 7.65
N ILE A 545 0.54 27.04 7.27
CA ILE A 545 -0.06 26.39 6.09
C ILE A 545 -1.39 25.75 6.50
N LYS A 546 -2.51 26.28 5.99
CA LYS A 546 -3.86 25.70 6.14
C LYS A 546 -3.88 24.23 5.70
N PRO A 547 -4.78 23.39 6.24
CA PRO A 547 -5.02 22.06 5.69
C PRO A 547 -5.32 22.17 4.19
N SER A 548 -4.50 21.54 3.35
CA SER A 548 -4.88 21.34 1.94
C SER A 548 -5.94 20.24 1.90
N GLU A 549 -7.07 20.49 1.23
CA GLU A 549 -8.16 19.50 1.05
C GLU A 549 -7.70 18.23 0.32
N THR A 550 -6.52 18.27 -0.28
CA THR A 550 -5.77 17.13 -0.80
C THR A 550 -4.28 17.42 -0.56
N LEU A 551 -3.61 16.70 0.33
CA LEU A 551 -2.18 16.91 0.50
C LEU A 551 -1.43 16.40 -0.76
N PRO A 552 -0.53 17.22 -1.31
CA PRO A 552 0.39 16.79 -2.33
C PRO A 552 1.45 15.83 -1.82
N ILE A 553 1.66 14.76 -2.57
CA ILE A 553 2.97 14.10 -2.62
C ILE A 553 3.82 14.93 -3.57
N LYS A 554 4.76 15.67 -2.99
CA LYS A 554 6.09 15.79 -3.56
C LYS A 554 7.07 15.32 -2.47
N PRO A 555 7.91 14.30 -2.72
CA PRO A 555 9.15 14.17 -1.94
C PRO A 555 9.92 15.48 -2.06
N ASP A 556 10.58 15.89 -0.97
CA ASP A 556 11.30 17.16 -0.82
C ASP A 556 11.94 17.65 -2.13
N ASP A 557 11.27 18.59 -2.80
CA ASP A 557 11.77 19.27 -4.00
C ASP A 557 12.66 20.43 -3.52
N ASN A 558 13.77 20.07 -2.87
CA ASN A 558 14.88 20.98 -2.56
C ASN A 558 16.20 20.22 -2.57
N SER A 559 16.45 19.50 -3.66
CA SER A 559 17.79 19.32 -4.20
C SER A 559 17.64 19.12 -5.70
N GLN A 560 18.07 20.10 -6.50
CA GLN A 560 18.19 19.89 -7.93
C GLN A 560 19.20 18.76 -8.16
N PRO A 561 18.83 17.64 -8.81
CA PRO A 561 19.81 16.76 -9.38
C PRO A 561 20.21 17.38 -10.72
N ASN A 562 21.48 17.72 -10.87
CA ASN A 562 22.07 17.98 -12.18
C ASN A 562 21.57 16.92 -13.17
N SER A 563 20.76 17.35 -14.15
CA SER A 563 20.24 16.48 -15.19
C SER A 563 21.43 15.86 -15.92
N LYS A 564 21.63 14.54 -15.77
CA LYS A 564 22.53 13.83 -16.69
C LYS A 564 22.03 14.08 -18.11
N PRO A 565 22.93 14.35 -19.07
CA PRO A 565 22.52 14.64 -20.45
C PRO A 565 21.72 13.46 -21.01
N LYS A 566 20.53 13.76 -21.54
CA LYS A 566 19.63 12.79 -22.17
C LYS A 566 20.38 12.06 -23.30
N PHE A 567 20.41 10.73 -23.26
CA PHE A 567 21.06 9.91 -24.28
C PHE A 567 20.23 9.94 -25.57
N PHE A 568 20.86 10.33 -26.69
CA PHE A 568 20.24 10.36 -28.02
C PHE A 568 20.89 9.31 -28.90
N LEU A 569 20.16 8.22 -29.16
CA LEU A 569 20.53 7.15 -30.07
C LEU A 569 20.98 7.66 -31.44
N SER A 570 20.35 8.71 -31.98
CA SER A 570 20.71 9.32 -33.26
C SER A 570 22.13 9.89 -33.32
N LYS A 571 22.72 10.25 -32.18
CA LYS A 571 24.11 10.75 -32.11
C LYS A 571 25.15 9.63 -32.17
N TYR A 572 24.79 8.41 -31.78
CA TYR A 572 25.73 7.30 -31.63
C TYR A 572 25.64 6.28 -32.78
N ILE A 573 24.54 6.26 -33.53
CA ILE A 573 24.43 5.47 -34.76
C ILE A 573 24.95 6.31 -35.95
N LYS A 574 26.23 6.15 -36.25
CA LYS A 574 26.93 6.82 -37.35
C LYS A 574 26.72 6.08 -38.68
N ASN A 575 26.75 4.75 -38.65
CA ASN A 575 26.49 3.94 -39.84
C ASN A 575 25.04 3.47 -39.89
N LYS A 576 24.29 3.97 -40.88
CA LYS A 576 22.88 3.65 -41.13
C LYS A 576 22.65 2.73 -42.32
N ASN A 577 23.72 2.26 -42.98
CA ASN A 577 23.64 1.36 -44.14
C ASN A 577 24.35 0.05 -43.82
N LEU A 578 23.59 -0.97 -43.42
CA LEU A 578 24.12 -2.23 -42.91
C LEU A 578 24.08 -3.34 -43.96
N ARG A 579 25.03 -4.28 -43.88
CA ARG A 579 25.06 -5.48 -44.73
C ARG A 579 24.83 -6.69 -43.85
N ILE A 580 23.64 -7.27 -43.93
CA ILE A 580 23.23 -8.35 -43.01
C ILE A 580 23.15 -9.68 -43.77
N THR A 581 23.36 -10.78 -43.06
CA THR A 581 23.32 -12.13 -43.67
C THR A 581 21.91 -12.70 -43.75
N LYS A 582 20.96 -12.15 -42.99
CA LYS A 582 19.55 -12.55 -42.97
C LYS A 582 18.66 -11.37 -42.58
N ASN A 583 17.50 -11.25 -43.23
CA ASN A 583 16.51 -10.22 -42.93
C ASN A 583 15.70 -10.56 -41.67
N ASP A 584 16.33 -10.38 -40.50
CA ASP A 584 15.67 -10.52 -39.21
C ASP A 584 16.22 -9.51 -38.19
N PRO A 585 15.45 -9.17 -37.14
CA PRO A 585 15.85 -8.15 -36.18
C PRO A 585 17.13 -8.47 -35.41
N ILE A 586 17.47 -9.74 -35.23
CA ILE A 586 18.64 -10.17 -34.45
C ILE A 586 19.90 -9.92 -35.25
N THR A 587 19.92 -10.38 -36.51
CA THR A 587 21.05 -10.19 -37.41
C THR A 587 21.31 -8.70 -37.67
N LEU A 588 20.24 -7.91 -37.81
CA LEU A 588 20.34 -6.46 -37.94
C LEU A 588 20.94 -5.79 -36.70
N LEU A 589 20.54 -6.23 -35.51
CA LEU A 589 21.03 -5.66 -34.25
C LEU A 589 22.49 -6.01 -33.98
N VAL A 590 22.92 -7.24 -34.30
CA VAL A 590 24.33 -7.64 -34.22
C VAL A 590 25.20 -6.77 -35.13
N GLU A 591 24.83 -6.64 -36.39
CA GLU A 591 25.57 -5.81 -37.36
C GLU A 591 25.57 -4.32 -36.94
N LEU A 592 24.47 -3.83 -36.35
CA LEU A 592 24.38 -2.46 -35.84
C LEU A 592 25.42 -2.19 -34.74
N PHE A 593 25.57 -3.11 -33.78
CA PHE A 593 26.56 -2.96 -32.70
C PHE A 593 27.99 -3.15 -33.19
N GLU A 594 28.24 -4.08 -34.11
CA GLU A 594 29.58 -4.30 -34.67
C GLU A 594 30.06 -3.08 -35.48
N THR A 595 29.15 -2.46 -36.24
CA THR A 595 29.47 -1.29 -37.09
C THR A 595 29.39 0.05 -36.36
N ASN A 596 28.84 0.09 -35.14
CA ASN A 596 28.78 1.27 -34.27
C ASN A 596 29.36 0.96 -32.87
N PRO A 597 30.67 0.73 -32.73
CA PRO A 597 31.27 0.26 -31.47
C PRO A 597 31.21 1.28 -30.32
N GLU A 598 30.95 2.56 -30.61
CA GLU A 598 30.71 3.60 -29.61
C GLU A 598 29.30 3.51 -28.97
N LEU A 599 28.42 2.71 -29.57
CA LEU A 599 27.07 2.47 -29.08
C LEU A 599 27.11 1.51 -27.88
N LYS A 600 27.33 2.05 -26.68
CA LYS A 600 27.19 1.33 -25.40
C LYS A 600 25.81 1.60 -24.82
N LEU A 601 24.96 0.57 -24.79
CA LEU A 601 23.58 0.70 -24.33
C LEU A 601 23.34 -0.15 -23.08
N ASP A 602 22.79 0.49 -22.05
CA ASP A 602 22.24 -0.09 -20.83
C ASP A 602 20.69 0.01 -20.80
N GLN A 603 20.08 0.36 -21.94
CA GLN A 603 18.67 0.68 -22.11
C GLN A 603 18.03 -0.19 -23.21
N ASP A 604 16.72 -0.43 -23.08
CA ASP A 604 15.96 -1.25 -24.02
C ASP A 604 15.79 -0.57 -25.39
N ILE A 605 16.13 -1.31 -26.45
CA ILE A 605 16.04 -0.87 -27.85
C ILE A 605 14.84 -1.54 -28.51
N ARG A 606 14.06 -0.77 -29.24
CA ARG A 606 12.99 -1.26 -30.12
C ARG A 606 13.44 -1.18 -31.56
N ILE A 607 13.21 -2.27 -32.31
CA ILE A 607 13.48 -2.38 -33.75
C ILE A 607 12.17 -2.74 -34.44
N SER A 608 11.75 -1.91 -35.39
CA SER A 608 10.59 -2.14 -36.24
C SER A 608 11.06 -2.27 -37.69
N LEU A 609 10.94 -3.46 -38.27
CA LEU A 609 11.16 -3.66 -39.71
C LEU A 609 9.99 -3.01 -40.47
N LYS A 610 10.29 -2.00 -41.29
CA LYS A 610 9.26 -1.24 -42.02
C LYS A 610 9.10 -1.75 -43.45
N ASP A 611 10.21 -1.94 -44.16
CA ASP A 611 10.26 -2.43 -45.54
C ASP A 611 11.32 -3.53 -45.69
N LYS A 612 11.37 -4.20 -46.86
CA LYS A 612 12.28 -5.33 -47.16
C LYS A 612 13.76 -5.06 -46.82
N ASN A 613 14.18 -3.78 -46.84
CA ASN A 613 15.55 -3.31 -46.63
C ASN A 613 15.62 -2.11 -45.65
N LYS A 614 14.61 -1.88 -44.80
CA LYS A 614 14.57 -0.74 -43.87
C LYS A 614 14.05 -1.10 -42.48
N ALA A 615 14.69 -0.57 -41.46
CA ALA A 615 14.28 -0.68 -40.06
C ALA A 615 14.26 0.67 -39.36
N GLU A 616 13.35 0.83 -38.42
CA GLU A 616 13.28 1.95 -37.49
C GLU A 616 13.76 1.47 -36.12
N ILE A 617 14.70 2.20 -35.51
CA ILE A 617 15.31 1.86 -34.23
C ILE A 617 15.17 3.03 -33.28
N TYR A 618 14.72 2.79 -32.05
CA TYR A 618 14.59 3.81 -31.00
C TYR A 618 14.74 3.19 -29.61
N LEU A 619 15.02 4.03 -28.62
CA LEU A 619 15.03 3.61 -27.21
C LEU A 619 13.63 3.71 -26.62
N GLU A 620 13.25 2.74 -25.80
CA GLU A 620 11.89 2.68 -25.23
C GLU A 620 11.53 3.91 -24.38
N ASN A 621 12.51 4.46 -23.67
CA ASN A 621 12.38 5.68 -22.86
C ASN A 621 12.55 6.99 -23.66
N ASN A 622 12.88 6.91 -24.95
CA ASN A 622 13.00 8.08 -25.84
C ASN A 622 12.48 7.75 -27.26
N PRO A 623 11.18 7.46 -27.41
CA PRO A 623 10.61 7.02 -28.68
C PRO A 623 10.60 8.09 -29.76
N GLU A 624 10.88 9.36 -29.41
CA GLU A 624 10.97 10.47 -30.36
C GLU A 624 12.33 10.51 -31.09
N ASP A 625 13.39 9.91 -30.53
CA ASP A 625 14.72 9.86 -31.15
C ASP A 625 14.88 8.62 -32.04
N LYS A 626 14.08 8.57 -33.11
CA LYS A 626 14.03 7.43 -34.02
C LYS A 626 15.13 7.51 -35.09
N VAL A 627 15.81 6.38 -35.29
CA VAL A 627 16.86 6.23 -36.29
C VAL A 627 16.42 5.23 -37.35
N ILE A 628 16.39 5.68 -38.61
CA ILE A 628 16.12 4.80 -39.75
C ILE A 628 17.44 4.18 -40.23
N ILE A 629 17.45 2.86 -40.35
CA ILE A 629 18.54 2.05 -40.88
C ILE A 629 18.11 1.42 -42.21
N ASN A 630 18.91 1.59 -43.24
CA ASN A 630 18.81 0.80 -44.46
C ASN A 630 19.73 -0.41 -44.35
N PHE A 631 19.31 -1.56 -44.87
CA PHE A 631 20.17 -2.74 -44.91
C PHE A 631 20.00 -3.54 -46.20
N SER A 632 21.07 -4.22 -46.62
CA SER A 632 21.04 -5.16 -47.74
C SER A 632 21.39 -6.55 -47.25
N VAL A 633 20.61 -7.56 -47.67
CA VAL A 633 20.91 -8.96 -47.37
C VAL A 633 21.96 -9.46 -48.36
N ILE A 634 23.13 -9.88 -47.86
CA ILE A 634 24.19 -10.46 -48.69
C ILE A 634 24.23 -11.96 -48.45
N ASN A 635 24.09 -12.75 -49.52
CA ASN A 635 24.38 -14.18 -49.47
C ASN A 635 25.91 -14.33 -49.48
N ASN A 636 26.49 -14.80 -48.37
CA ASN A 636 27.80 -15.43 -48.44
C ASN A 636 28.00 -16.44 -47.31
N ASP A 637 28.37 -17.64 -47.73
CA ASP A 637 29.08 -18.64 -46.96
C ASP A 637 30.36 -18.01 -46.35
N GLN A 638 30.67 -18.43 -45.12
CA GLN A 638 31.86 -18.09 -44.33
C GLN A 638 31.99 -16.66 -43.76
N LYS A 639 31.49 -16.47 -42.54
CA LYS A 639 32.10 -15.58 -41.54
C LYS A 639 31.99 -16.23 -40.15
N GLU A 640 33.13 -16.65 -39.59
CA GLU A 640 33.22 -17.04 -38.18
C GLU A 640 33.00 -15.81 -37.30
N ILE A 641 31.96 -15.84 -36.47
CA ILE A 641 31.66 -14.79 -35.49
C ILE A 641 32.62 -14.96 -34.31
N LYS A 642 33.57 -14.02 -34.15
CA LYS A 642 34.35 -13.88 -32.90
C LYS A 642 33.52 -13.11 -31.88
N THR A 643 32.85 -13.83 -30.98
CA THR A 643 32.12 -13.20 -29.86
C THR A 643 33.10 -12.77 -28.76
N ASN A 644 33.34 -11.47 -28.65
CA ASN A 644 33.84 -10.86 -27.41
C ASN A 644 33.07 -9.56 -27.18
N ASN A 645 31.91 -9.65 -26.52
CA ASN A 645 31.33 -8.63 -25.65
C ASN A 645 30.08 -9.19 -24.96
N LYS A 646 30.02 -9.09 -23.63
CA LYS A 646 28.85 -9.46 -22.81
C LYS A 646 27.83 -8.33 -22.89
N THR A 647 26.89 -8.41 -23.83
CA THR A 647 25.68 -7.57 -23.85
C THR A 647 24.47 -8.50 -23.78
N LYS A 648 23.62 -8.37 -22.76
CA LYS A 648 22.36 -9.12 -22.63
C LYS A 648 21.36 -8.57 -23.66
N LEU A 649 20.95 -9.41 -24.60
CA LEU A 649 19.99 -9.09 -25.64
C LEU A 649 18.59 -9.56 -25.19
N ILE A 650 17.62 -8.66 -25.06
CA ILE A 650 16.19 -8.99 -24.88
C ILE A 650 15.44 -8.48 -26.11
N ILE A 651 14.83 -9.37 -26.88
CA ILE A 651 14.08 -9.05 -28.10
C ILE A 651 12.60 -9.24 -27.83
N GLY A 652 11.82 -8.15 -27.89
CA GLY A 652 10.36 -8.21 -27.91
C GLY A 652 9.86 -8.23 -29.35
N LEU A 653 9.41 -9.38 -29.85
CA LEU A 653 8.74 -9.51 -31.14
C LEU A 653 7.22 -9.45 -30.95
N VAL A 654 6.58 -8.46 -31.59
CA VAL A 654 5.12 -8.42 -31.75
C VAL A 654 4.79 -9.06 -33.10
N SER A 655 4.47 -10.35 -33.08
CA SER A 655 3.69 -10.95 -34.15
C SER A 655 2.91 -12.14 -33.60
N SER A 656 1.60 -12.05 -33.67
CA SER A 656 0.64 -13.12 -33.43
C SER A 656 0.99 -14.35 -34.29
N SER A 657 1.40 -15.44 -33.65
CA SER A 657 1.05 -16.84 -33.98
C SER A 657 1.88 -17.81 -33.15
N ILE A 658 1.17 -18.62 -32.38
CA ILE A 658 1.63 -19.82 -31.68
C ILE A 658 2.31 -20.74 -32.71
N ILE A 659 3.63 -20.98 -32.60
CA ILE A 659 4.39 -22.13 -33.18
C ILE A 659 5.92 -22.07 -32.85
N VAL A 660 6.44 -21.02 -32.20
CA VAL A 660 7.90 -20.89 -32.01
C VAL A 660 8.49 -21.73 -30.85
N PHE A 661 7.68 -22.19 -29.88
CA PHE A 661 8.20 -22.88 -28.69
C PHE A 661 8.59 -24.35 -28.91
N ILE A 662 8.05 -25.02 -29.94
CA ILE A 662 8.32 -26.45 -30.21
C ILE A 662 9.66 -26.66 -30.96
N VAL A 663 10.12 -25.65 -31.71
CA VAL A 663 11.38 -25.73 -32.50
C VAL A 663 12.63 -25.53 -31.63
N LEU A 664 12.52 -24.76 -30.54
CA LEU A 664 13.65 -24.50 -29.63
C LEU A 664 14.02 -25.71 -28.76
N ILE A 665 13.03 -26.52 -28.36
CA ILE A 665 13.27 -27.73 -27.54
C ILE A 665 13.87 -28.86 -28.39
N SER A 666 13.44 -28.98 -29.65
CA SER A 666 13.97 -29.99 -30.58
C SER A 666 15.39 -29.68 -31.04
N ALA A 667 15.75 -28.40 -31.25
CA ALA A 667 17.12 -27.98 -31.54
C ALA A 667 18.09 -28.24 -30.37
N PHE A 668 17.64 -28.05 -29.12
CA PHE A 668 18.49 -28.27 -27.94
C PHE A 668 18.85 -29.75 -27.75
N PHE A 669 17.93 -30.68 -28.03
CA PHE A 669 18.20 -32.12 -27.99
C PHE A 669 19.12 -32.61 -29.12
N ILE A 670 19.00 -32.05 -30.33
CA ILE A 670 19.87 -32.39 -31.46
C ILE A 670 21.32 -31.93 -31.21
N ILE A 671 21.51 -30.77 -30.57
CA ILE A 671 22.85 -30.24 -30.23
C ILE A 671 23.50 -31.06 -29.10
N LYS A 672 22.71 -31.54 -28.12
CA LYS A 672 23.24 -32.40 -27.04
C LYS A 672 23.65 -33.78 -27.55
N LYS A 673 22.88 -34.38 -28.48
CA LYS A 673 23.19 -35.68 -29.08
C LYS A 673 24.41 -35.65 -30.02
N ARG A 674 24.65 -34.53 -30.73
CA ARG A 674 25.85 -34.36 -31.57
C ARG A 674 27.15 -34.13 -30.79
N ARG A 675 27.09 -33.70 -29.52
CA ARG A 675 28.28 -33.52 -28.66
C ARG A 675 28.78 -34.80 -27.99
N GLN A 676 27.97 -35.85 -27.90
CA GLN A 676 28.40 -37.16 -27.36
C GLN A 676 29.04 -38.07 -28.42
N ASN A 677 28.84 -37.81 -29.72
CA ASN A 677 29.42 -38.63 -30.80
C ASN A 677 30.73 -38.06 -31.38
N LYS A 678 31.41 -37.15 -30.67
CA LYS A 678 32.70 -36.56 -31.09
C LYS A 678 33.72 -36.42 -29.94
N LYS A 679 33.63 -37.28 -28.92
CA LYS A 679 34.74 -37.55 -27.99
C LYS A 679 34.76 -39.02 -27.65
#